data_AF-A0A814BJF6-F1
#
_entry.id   AF-A0A814BJF6-F1
#
_cell.length_a   1.000
_cell.length_b   1.000
_cell.length_c   1.000
_cell.angle_alpha   90.00
_cell.angle_beta   90.00
_cell.angle_gamma   90.00
#
_symmetry.space_group_name_H-M   'P 1'
#
loop_
_entity.id
_entity.type
_entity.pdbx_description
1 polymer ?
#
loop_
_entity_poly.entity_id
_entity_poly.type
_entity_poly.pdbx_seq_one_letter_code
_entity_poly.pdbx_strand_id
1 'polypeptide(L)'
;MELWFRRPSEWENDERMDALFCVFKQRDLNPLHYDAKMKFWIETILSYCEDHGLLQIDVPTMVSCFRRKGKTPKCLDRIFEELNRQKRFMSSADYSKSQQTSWMSWTLNKVASPLNWMSAKTPIDQDVFIIKELVDKKAQHVLETLQAQVSIPTFDCVISYNTFVDTCRQCSLQDETSNNLVVSSLIHDKKILIDFIDDAKTVKVVKFAAPGSSVVRPITEIENSVLLLRHSKERLEEQLKKSEEHIEALLNEIRRHLKNSNRSAAMKTLRKKKLLEKEHDKKESTIEHLNSVLSQIEQTDCSSLVINAYSSGVSAHKELLRKNGLSPDTVENMLDEVHDMLDTQAELDEAFNRPIIGDNVDMNDLESELEDLLNQPAPPTPIANSLVVKESEEKVIDEQKLPVTDNKEKILSNIDKSREQDNPFADLQLRLQKLELDDHQIWLVKIPLVYSIIEKEFPTVDLLEQHEQFVYVCLIPRLYLDKFKHYVLYHHGTYKIIVSNVAEWNLKINKRRQKRSLSAYNNPLDSIYLERFLDYEEQQNWQNLLTKSSLTKNYVKLHPIGFTYENRTLTVVQISTKLNRLSKKKRAGVWIDAGMHAREWLSMGVANYIIIRLLTLKNENKKVKDVLKHFDFYILPMVNPDGYEYSRQTDRLWRRNRSPTIYSDFWIPHKSCSYGVDLNRNFPFEWDTYAGSRSPCQETYRGQLPASEAEVKNIIQFLTNKKEEDNDQFDPHRSMRVYFNLHTYGRYWLLPWSYTKHLKPNDFNSMLNRSAEAIKTMSTTMNNNSSYHVGQASHLLYPCGGTSIDFASTIIKHSFTIELPPQWISLPLCEQNNNQTDEMDCSVGFFAGEERITLDGNEIFGGVIHYLWSLMRDSYRRMPI
;
A
#
# COMPACT_ATOMS: atom_id res chain seq x y z
N MET A 1 54.08 -11.14 -5.27
CA MET A 1 53.31 -9.94 -5.66
C MET A 1 54.19 -8.72 -5.41
N GLU A 2 55.13 -8.43 -6.31
CA GLU A 2 56.16 -7.40 -6.12
C GLU A 2 56.21 -6.40 -7.29
N LEU A 3 55.16 -6.32 -8.11
CA LEU A 3 55.31 -5.85 -9.49
C LEU A 3 54.75 -4.47 -9.85
N TRP A 4 54.16 -3.68 -8.95
CA TRP A 4 53.63 -2.35 -9.38
C TRP A 4 53.68 -1.24 -8.32
N PHE A 5 54.63 -1.31 -7.36
CA PHE A 5 54.97 -0.14 -6.54
C PHE A 5 56.00 0.74 -7.25
N ARG A 6 55.62 1.95 -7.67
CA ARG A 6 56.57 2.93 -8.22
C ARG A 6 57.46 3.47 -7.09
N ARG A 7 58.62 2.83 -6.93
CA ARG A 7 59.56 3.12 -5.85
C ARG A 7 60.08 4.57 -5.93
N PRO A 8 59.98 5.37 -4.86
CA PRO A 8 60.64 6.66 -4.77
C PRO A 8 62.16 6.52 -4.96
N SER A 9 62.84 7.58 -5.39
CA SER A 9 64.29 7.55 -5.66
C SER A 9 65.12 7.16 -4.43
N GLU A 10 64.61 7.48 -3.24
CA GLU A 10 65.19 7.20 -1.94
C GLU A 10 65.08 5.72 -1.55
N TRP A 11 64.20 4.96 -2.20
CA TRP A 11 63.88 3.57 -1.86
C TRP A 11 65.04 2.61 -2.10
N GLU A 12 66.03 2.98 -2.92
CA GLU A 12 67.22 2.17 -3.18
C GLU A 12 68.38 2.49 -2.21
N ASN A 13 68.28 3.56 -1.42
CA ASN A 13 69.30 3.93 -0.42
C ASN A 13 68.98 3.33 0.96
N ASP A 14 69.81 2.38 1.41
CA ASP A 14 69.60 1.66 2.67
C ASP A 14 69.68 2.56 3.91
N GLU A 15 70.67 3.44 4.01
CA GLU A 15 70.83 4.35 5.15
C GLU A 15 69.66 5.34 5.24
N ARG A 16 69.25 5.88 4.09
CA ARG A 16 68.13 6.83 4.01
C ARG A 16 66.83 6.17 4.43
N MET A 17 66.56 4.96 3.96
CA MET A 17 65.33 4.23 4.26
C MET A 17 65.28 3.76 5.71
N ASP A 18 66.41 3.37 6.31
CA ASP A 18 66.48 3.06 7.74
C ASP A 18 66.07 4.28 8.58
N ALA A 19 66.57 5.48 8.23
CA ALA A 19 66.17 6.72 8.88
C ALA A 19 64.67 7.05 8.67
N LEU A 20 64.12 6.76 7.49
CA LEU A 20 62.71 6.94 7.17
C LEU A 20 61.81 5.92 7.88
N PHE A 21 62.30 4.73 8.25
CA PHE A 21 61.54 3.68 8.93
C PHE A 21 61.47 3.84 10.45
N CYS A 22 62.41 4.58 11.07
CA CYS A 22 62.41 4.82 12.52
C CYS A 22 61.18 5.62 12.99
N VAL A 23 60.88 5.63 14.29
CA VAL A 23 59.86 6.53 14.88
C VAL A 23 60.25 8.01 14.72
N PHE A 24 59.28 8.91 14.76
CA PHE A 24 59.57 10.35 14.77
C PHE A 24 60.25 10.77 16.08
N LYS A 25 61.29 11.60 15.98
CA LYS A 25 61.87 12.33 17.12
C LYS A 25 61.07 13.61 17.36
N GLN A 26 61.23 14.23 18.53
CA GLN A 26 60.57 15.52 18.84
C GLN A 26 60.89 16.55 17.76
N ARG A 27 59.85 17.20 17.22
CA ARG A 27 59.98 18.16 16.11
C ARG A 27 60.90 19.33 16.47
N ASP A 28 60.88 19.77 17.73
CA ASP A 28 61.68 20.91 18.22
C ASP A 28 63.19 20.67 18.15
N LEU A 29 63.63 19.41 18.15
CA LEU A 29 65.05 19.05 18.06
C LEU A 29 65.60 19.11 16.63
N ASN A 30 64.76 18.89 15.62
CA ASN A 30 65.14 18.99 14.21
C ASN A 30 63.89 19.13 13.29
N PRO A 31 63.37 20.35 13.11
CA PRO A 31 62.15 20.58 12.34
C PRO A 31 62.30 20.19 10.86
N LEU A 32 63.44 20.51 10.24
CA LEU A 32 63.70 20.24 8.82
C LEU A 32 63.66 18.75 8.49
N HIS A 33 64.31 17.93 9.31
CA HIS A 33 64.32 16.48 9.11
C HIS A 33 62.95 15.84 9.42
N TYR A 34 62.24 16.35 10.43
CA TYR A 34 60.88 15.93 10.74
C TYR A 34 59.94 16.19 9.56
N ASP A 35 59.93 17.42 9.05
CA ASP A 35 59.02 17.86 7.99
C ASP A 35 59.34 17.18 6.65
N ALA A 36 60.64 16.97 6.32
CA ALA A 36 61.05 16.23 5.13
C ALA A 36 60.61 14.75 5.16
N LYS A 37 60.71 14.11 6.33
CA LYS A 37 60.24 12.73 6.52
C LYS A 37 58.72 12.63 6.44
N MET A 38 58.00 13.61 7.01
CA MET A 38 56.55 13.69 6.91
C MET A 38 56.11 13.83 5.45
N LYS A 39 56.72 14.75 4.71
CA LYS A 39 56.45 14.97 3.27
C LYS A 39 56.68 13.70 2.44
N PHE A 40 57.83 13.05 2.60
CA PHE A 40 58.17 11.82 1.88
C PHE A 40 57.08 10.75 2.02
N TRP A 41 56.67 10.46 3.26
CA TRP A 41 55.68 9.41 3.50
C TRP A 41 54.28 9.80 3.03
N ILE A 42 53.87 11.06 3.18
CA ILE A 42 52.58 11.54 2.66
C ILE A 42 52.52 11.36 1.14
N GLU A 43 53.55 11.79 0.41
CA GLU A 43 53.61 11.68 -1.05
C GLU A 43 53.66 10.20 -1.49
N THR A 44 54.44 9.37 -0.80
CA THR A 44 54.57 7.94 -1.12
C THR A 44 53.26 7.19 -0.90
N ILE A 45 52.55 7.45 0.20
CA ILE A 45 51.26 6.80 0.50
C ILE A 45 50.21 7.24 -0.50
N LEU A 46 50.10 8.55 -0.80
CA LEU A 46 49.13 9.06 -1.76
C LEU A 46 49.36 8.53 -3.17
N SER A 47 50.62 8.54 -3.64
CA SER A 47 50.97 7.98 -4.94
C SER A 47 50.64 6.50 -5.02
N TYR A 48 50.93 5.74 -3.95
CA TYR A 48 50.60 4.32 -3.90
C TYR A 48 49.08 4.10 -3.99
N CYS A 49 48.30 4.82 -3.19
CA CYS A 49 46.84 4.73 -3.20
C CYS A 49 46.25 5.13 -4.55
N GLU A 50 46.78 6.17 -5.19
CA GLU A 50 46.35 6.61 -6.51
C GLU A 50 46.64 5.56 -7.59
N ASP A 51 47.88 5.04 -7.64
CA ASP A 51 48.31 4.02 -8.61
C ASP A 51 47.48 2.72 -8.51
N HIS A 52 46.99 2.41 -7.30
CA HIS A 52 46.25 1.19 -7.00
C HIS A 52 44.73 1.42 -6.89
N GLY A 53 44.25 2.64 -7.11
CA GLY A 53 42.82 2.98 -7.03
C GLY A 53 42.22 2.83 -5.63
N LEU A 54 43.02 2.92 -4.57
CA LEU A 54 42.58 2.75 -3.19
C LEU A 54 41.96 4.04 -2.65
N LEU A 55 40.67 4.00 -2.31
CA LEU A 55 39.96 5.14 -1.70
C LEU A 55 39.87 5.08 -0.17
N GLN A 56 40.16 3.91 0.40
CA GLN A 56 40.21 3.67 1.85
C GLN A 56 41.37 2.74 2.19
N ILE A 57 41.97 2.95 3.37
CA ILE A 57 43.15 2.19 3.83
C ILE A 57 43.16 2.09 5.35
N ASP A 58 43.69 0.98 5.87
CA ASP A 58 44.07 0.81 7.27
C ASP A 58 45.60 0.84 7.44
N VAL A 59 46.04 1.25 8.62
CA VAL A 59 47.47 1.40 8.92
C VAL A 59 48.22 0.06 8.86
N PRO A 60 47.72 -1.06 9.45
CA PRO A 60 48.38 -2.37 9.34
C PRO A 60 48.65 -2.82 7.90
N THR A 61 47.69 -2.63 6.99
CA THR A 61 47.84 -2.96 5.57
C THR A 61 48.96 -2.14 4.94
N MET A 62 49.01 -0.83 5.19
CA MET A 62 50.10 0.01 4.67
C MET A 62 51.47 -0.36 5.25
N VAL A 63 51.55 -0.69 6.55
CA VAL A 63 52.79 -1.18 7.19
C VAL A 63 53.30 -2.46 6.50
N SER A 64 52.38 -3.33 6.06
CA SER A 64 52.70 -4.54 5.30
C SER A 64 53.15 -4.22 3.86
N CYS A 65 52.42 -3.35 3.16
CA CYS A 65 52.72 -2.93 1.78
C CYS A 65 54.12 -2.29 1.64
N PHE A 66 54.54 -1.51 2.64
CA PHE A 66 55.83 -0.84 2.64
C PHE A 66 56.95 -1.65 3.32
N ARG A 67 56.77 -2.96 3.55
CA ARG A 67 57.81 -3.84 4.09
C ARG A 67 59.00 -3.89 3.13
N ARG A 68 60.21 -3.65 3.64
CA ARG A 68 61.46 -3.68 2.87
C ARG A 68 62.55 -4.43 3.63
N LYS A 69 63.16 -5.44 3.01
CA LYS A 69 64.26 -6.24 3.60
C LYS A 69 63.95 -6.75 5.02
N GLY A 70 62.71 -7.18 5.26
CA GLY A 70 62.25 -7.66 6.57
C GLY A 70 61.96 -6.56 7.62
N LYS A 71 62.20 -5.28 7.30
CA LYS A 71 61.84 -4.14 8.15
C LYS A 71 60.50 -3.54 7.73
N THR A 72 59.79 -2.92 8.66
CA THR A 72 58.54 -2.18 8.44
C THR A 72 58.65 -0.75 8.95
N PRO A 73 57.92 0.20 8.36
CA PRO A 73 57.98 1.60 8.78
C PRO A 73 57.25 1.80 10.12
N LYS A 74 57.99 2.13 11.17
CA LYS A 74 57.48 2.36 12.54
C LYS A 74 56.89 3.76 12.75
N CYS A 75 56.86 4.58 11.72
CA CYS A 75 56.43 5.98 11.80
C CYS A 75 55.04 6.25 11.22
N LEU A 76 54.41 5.25 10.59
CA LEU A 76 53.16 5.47 9.85
C LEU A 76 52.03 5.96 10.75
N ASP A 77 51.89 5.46 11.98
CA ASP A 77 50.85 5.92 12.91
C ASP A 77 50.82 7.45 13.04
N ARG A 78 52.00 8.06 13.19
CA ARG A 78 52.15 9.52 13.32
C ARG A 78 51.82 10.28 12.03
N ILE A 79 52.06 9.67 10.87
CA ILE A 79 51.72 10.26 9.57
C ILE A 79 50.21 10.24 9.36
N PHE A 80 49.54 9.14 9.73
CA PHE A 80 48.09 9.03 9.64
C PHE A 80 47.38 9.97 10.63
N GLU A 81 47.90 10.13 11.85
CA GLU A 81 47.45 11.18 12.78
C GLU A 81 47.51 12.59 12.15
N GLU A 82 48.61 12.91 11.47
CA GLU A 82 48.81 14.20 10.82
C GLU A 82 47.87 14.39 9.62
N LEU A 83 47.70 13.36 8.78
CA LEU A 83 46.79 13.40 7.64
C LEU A 83 45.32 13.52 8.07
N ASN A 84 44.95 12.94 9.22
CA ASN A 84 43.63 13.11 9.83
C ASN A 84 43.44 14.49 10.45
N ARG A 85 44.49 15.04 11.07
CA ARG A 85 44.49 16.43 11.53
C ARG A 85 44.28 17.41 10.38
N GLN A 86 44.89 17.16 9.23
CA GLN A 86 44.73 17.96 8.01
C GLN A 86 43.43 17.67 7.24
N LYS A 87 42.60 16.72 7.70
CA LYS A 87 41.37 16.27 7.02
C LYS A 87 41.59 15.79 5.58
N ARG A 88 42.81 15.38 5.25
CA ARG A 88 43.13 14.72 3.98
C ARG A 88 42.77 13.24 4.04
N PHE A 89 43.02 12.61 5.19
CA PHE A 89 42.66 11.23 5.49
C PHE A 89 41.66 11.26 6.64
N MET A 90 40.39 11.10 6.36
CA MET A 90 39.37 11.19 7.40
C MET A 90 39.11 9.80 7.95
N SER A 91 39.02 9.64 9.27
CA SER A 91 38.48 8.38 9.80
C SER A 91 37.08 8.17 9.23
N SER A 92 36.68 6.91 9.03
CA SER A 92 35.34 6.59 8.51
C SER A 92 34.21 7.28 9.29
N ALA A 93 34.38 7.40 10.62
CA ALA A 93 33.45 8.11 11.49
C ALA A 93 33.43 9.64 11.27
N ASP A 94 34.60 10.27 11.10
CA ASP A 94 34.70 11.72 10.86
C ASP A 94 34.20 12.08 9.45
N TYR A 95 34.50 11.24 8.46
CA TYR A 95 33.97 11.40 7.11
C TYR A 95 32.44 11.34 7.12
N SER A 96 31.87 10.32 7.76
CA SER A 96 30.42 10.17 7.91
C SER A 96 29.76 11.37 8.61
N LYS A 97 30.38 11.93 9.65
CA LYS A 97 29.89 13.14 10.34
C LYS A 97 29.99 14.41 9.48
N SER A 98 31.07 14.56 8.72
CA SER A 98 31.25 15.69 7.79
C SER A 98 30.21 15.67 6.68
N GLN A 99 29.81 14.47 6.25
CA GLN A 99 28.70 14.29 5.33
C GLN A 99 27.40 14.79 5.99
N GLN A 100 27.04 14.34 7.19
CA GLN A 100 25.78 14.72 7.87
C GLN A 100 25.54 16.24 8.07
N THR A 101 26.60 17.06 8.18
CA THR A 101 26.48 18.49 8.51
C THR A 101 26.03 19.36 7.33
N SER A 102 26.33 18.95 6.09
CA SER A 102 25.87 19.64 4.86
C SER A 102 24.37 19.40 4.58
N TRP A 103 23.79 18.36 5.20
CA TRP A 103 22.48 17.80 4.87
C TRP A 103 21.31 18.56 5.50
N MET A 104 21.52 19.25 6.63
CA MET A 104 20.51 20.10 7.24
C MET A 104 20.11 21.31 6.36
N SER A 105 20.89 21.64 5.33
CA SER A 105 20.60 22.74 4.41
C SER A 105 19.68 22.38 3.24
N TRP A 106 19.37 21.09 3.05
CA TRP A 106 18.63 20.59 1.88
C TRP A 106 17.37 19.78 2.25
N THR A 107 16.98 19.76 3.54
CA THR A 107 15.74 19.16 4.03
C THR A 107 14.51 20.02 3.72
N LEU A 108 14.25 20.26 2.44
CA LEU A 108 12.95 20.73 1.93
C LEU A 108 12.44 19.95 0.71
N ASN A 109 13.21 19.02 0.11
CA ASN A 109 12.74 18.20 -1.01
C ASN A 109 13.01 16.69 -0.81
N LYS A 110 12.05 15.87 -1.26
CA LYS A 110 12.00 14.40 -1.21
C LYS A 110 13.24 13.75 -1.86
N VAL A 111 14.31 13.49 -1.11
CA VAL A 111 15.41 12.61 -1.57
C VAL A 111 15.77 11.63 -0.46
N ALA A 112 15.98 10.36 -0.83
CA ALA A 112 16.34 9.30 0.10
C ALA A 112 17.69 9.59 0.78
N SER A 113 17.72 9.43 2.11
CA SER A 113 18.94 9.56 2.90
C SER A 113 19.94 8.44 2.56
N PRO A 114 21.21 8.74 2.23
CA PRO A 114 22.25 7.77 1.89
C PRO A 114 22.71 6.97 3.09
N LEU A 115 22.25 7.31 4.30
CA LEU A 115 22.39 6.44 5.48
C LEU A 115 21.71 5.07 5.29
N ASN A 116 20.66 4.98 4.46
CA ASN A 116 20.04 3.69 4.13
C ASN A 116 20.82 2.88 3.09
N TRP A 117 21.73 3.50 2.32
CA TRP A 117 22.59 2.79 1.36
C TRP A 117 23.91 2.34 1.98
N MET A 118 24.41 3.06 2.99
CA MET A 118 25.49 2.58 3.88
C MET A 118 24.99 1.56 4.92
N SER A 119 23.90 0.83 4.63
CA SER A 119 23.32 -0.21 5.49
C SER A 119 23.86 -1.61 5.21
N ALA A 120 24.91 -1.76 4.40
CA ALA A 120 25.90 -2.76 4.77
C ALA A 120 26.49 -2.28 6.09
N LYS A 121 26.29 -3.04 7.18
CA LYS A 121 27.14 -2.95 8.37
C LYS A 121 28.59 -3.16 7.92
N THR A 122 29.23 -2.15 7.34
CA THR A 122 30.66 -2.01 7.49
C THR A 122 30.81 -1.72 8.97
N PRO A 123 31.47 -2.60 9.73
CA PRO A 123 31.84 -2.25 11.09
C PRO A 123 32.46 -0.86 11.03
N ILE A 124 32.04 0.04 11.91
CA ILE A 124 32.80 1.27 12.12
C ILE A 124 34.12 0.81 12.72
N ASP A 125 35.04 0.42 11.85
CA ASP A 125 36.36 -0.01 12.23
C ASP A 125 37.10 1.28 12.56
N GLN A 126 37.50 1.42 13.82
CA GLN A 126 38.13 2.65 14.31
C GLN A 126 39.48 2.93 13.61
N ASP A 127 39.97 1.97 12.81
CA ASP A 127 41.30 1.93 12.21
C ASP A 127 41.32 2.16 10.67
N VAL A 128 40.20 2.52 10.03
CA VAL A 128 40.12 2.78 8.57
C VAL A 128 40.03 4.27 8.23
N PHE A 129 40.88 4.72 7.30
CA PHE A 129 40.95 6.09 6.80
C PHE A 129 40.49 6.19 5.34
N ILE A 130 39.64 7.19 5.06
CA ILE A 130 39.14 7.56 3.73
C ILE A 130 39.99 8.69 3.16
N ILE A 131 40.48 8.52 1.94
CA ILE A 131 41.36 9.48 1.26
C ILE A 131 40.51 10.46 0.45
N LYS A 132 40.10 11.56 1.08
CA LYS A 132 39.12 12.52 0.51
C LYS A 132 39.54 13.03 -0.87
N GLU A 133 40.81 13.38 -1.03
CA GLU A 133 41.36 13.94 -2.27
C GLU A 133 41.18 13.01 -3.47
N LEU A 134 41.38 11.69 -3.27
CA LEU A 134 41.19 10.69 -4.32
C LEU A 134 39.71 10.42 -4.59
N VAL A 135 38.86 10.44 -3.55
CA VAL A 135 37.40 10.33 -3.69
C VAL A 135 36.85 11.48 -4.55
N ASP A 136 37.24 12.72 -4.25
CA ASP A 136 36.81 13.91 -5.01
C ASP A 136 37.28 13.83 -6.47
N LYS A 137 38.53 13.44 -6.70
CA LYS A 137 39.09 13.28 -8.06
C LYS A 137 38.34 12.22 -8.86
N LYS A 138 37.99 11.08 -8.25
CA LYS A 138 37.21 10.01 -8.88
C LYS A 138 35.76 10.42 -9.13
N ALA A 139 35.13 11.10 -8.18
CA ALA A 139 33.79 11.66 -8.33
C ALA A 139 33.69 12.59 -9.53
N GLN A 140 34.65 13.52 -9.65
CA GLN A 140 34.72 14.43 -10.79
C GLN A 140 34.83 13.69 -12.13
N HIS A 141 35.68 12.66 -12.20
CA HIS A 141 35.86 11.87 -13.42
C HIS A 141 34.58 11.09 -13.82
N VAL A 142 33.85 10.53 -12.84
CA VAL A 142 32.55 9.87 -13.08
C VAL A 142 31.54 10.88 -13.65
N LEU A 143 31.46 12.08 -13.08
CA LEU A 143 30.54 13.12 -13.55
C LEU A 143 30.87 13.57 -15.00
N GLU A 144 32.14 13.77 -15.31
CA GLU A 144 32.59 14.15 -16.67
C GLU A 144 32.23 13.07 -17.69
N THR A 145 32.37 11.80 -17.31
CA THR A 145 32.02 10.66 -18.17
C THR A 145 30.52 10.61 -18.45
N LEU A 146 29.68 10.85 -17.44
CA LEU A 146 28.23 10.96 -17.61
C LEU A 146 27.85 12.13 -18.50
N GLN A 147 28.46 13.30 -18.29
CA GLN A 147 28.19 14.51 -19.06
C GLN A 147 28.60 14.38 -20.54
N ALA A 148 29.63 13.58 -20.84
CA ALA A 148 30.05 13.30 -22.21
C ALA A 148 29.06 12.44 -23.01
N GLN A 149 28.15 11.71 -22.32
CA GLN A 149 27.13 10.86 -22.95
C GLN A 149 25.81 11.60 -23.23
N VAL A 150 25.66 12.85 -22.78
CA VAL A 150 24.44 13.65 -22.93
C VAL A 150 24.35 14.20 -24.36
N SER A 151 23.31 13.80 -25.11
CA SER A 151 23.00 14.37 -26.43
C SER A 151 21.91 15.44 -26.32
N ILE A 152 20.89 15.19 -25.50
CA ILE A 152 19.76 16.08 -25.24
C ILE A 152 19.75 16.44 -23.74
N PRO A 153 20.17 17.66 -23.36
CA PRO A 153 20.31 18.06 -21.96
C PRO A 153 19.03 17.94 -21.12
N THR A 154 17.86 18.00 -21.75
CA THR A 154 16.54 17.93 -21.09
C THR A 154 16.17 16.52 -20.62
N PHE A 155 16.65 15.47 -21.29
CA PHE A 155 16.22 14.09 -21.02
C PHE A 155 17.36 13.13 -20.66
N ASP A 156 18.58 13.39 -21.15
CA ASP A 156 19.70 12.44 -21.01
C ASP A 156 20.46 12.62 -19.69
N CYS A 157 20.07 13.60 -18.88
CA CYS A 157 20.65 13.81 -17.55
C CYS A 157 20.04 12.89 -16.49
N VAL A 158 19.11 11.99 -16.85
CA VAL A 158 18.48 11.00 -15.95
C VAL A 158 18.73 9.60 -16.50
N ILE A 159 19.38 8.74 -15.71
CA ILE A 159 19.75 7.38 -16.12
C ILE A 159 19.39 6.35 -15.04
N SER A 160 19.30 5.08 -15.44
CA SER A 160 19.13 3.97 -14.49
C SER A 160 20.32 3.88 -13.52
N TYR A 161 20.05 3.42 -12.29
CA TYR A 161 21.12 3.20 -11.32
C TYR A 161 22.13 2.14 -11.79
N ASN A 162 21.69 1.13 -12.54
CA ASN A 162 22.57 0.11 -13.11
C ASN A 162 23.54 0.74 -14.13
N THR A 163 23.04 1.60 -15.02
CA THR A 163 23.85 2.36 -15.98
C THR A 163 24.87 3.26 -15.26
N PHE A 164 24.47 3.88 -14.15
CA PHE A 164 25.37 4.67 -13.32
C PHE A 164 26.48 3.80 -12.71
N VAL A 165 26.14 2.62 -12.18
CA VAL A 165 27.13 1.65 -11.64
C VAL A 165 28.10 1.18 -12.74
N ASP A 166 27.61 0.94 -13.95
CA ASP A 166 28.46 0.58 -15.09
C ASP A 166 29.43 1.70 -15.47
N THR A 167 28.98 2.96 -15.39
CA THR A 167 29.85 4.14 -15.57
C THR A 167 30.91 4.24 -14.49
N CYS A 168 30.56 3.95 -13.24
CA CYS A 168 31.53 3.86 -12.13
C CYS A 168 32.59 2.77 -12.39
N ARG A 169 32.19 1.60 -12.90
CA ARG A 169 33.10 0.51 -13.27
C ARG A 169 34.09 0.93 -14.37
N GLN A 170 33.61 1.66 -15.39
CA GLN A 170 34.46 2.22 -16.46
C GLN A 170 35.50 3.20 -15.90
N CYS A 171 35.18 3.93 -14.83
CA CYS A 171 36.08 4.86 -14.13
C CYS A 171 37.09 4.16 -13.19
N SER A 172 37.28 2.84 -13.34
CA SER A 172 38.19 2.01 -12.53
C SER A 172 37.83 1.92 -11.04
N LEU A 173 36.52 1.89 -10.72
CA LEU A 173 36.02 1.57 -9.38
C LEU A 173 35.56 0.10 -9.37
N GLN A 174 36.37 -0.78 -8.81
CA GLN A 174 36.13 -2.24 -8.87
C GLN A 174 35.37 -2.79 -7.65
N ASP A 175 35.39 -2.08 -6.52
CA ASP A 175 34.73 -2.51 -5.29
C ASP A 175 33.52 -1.62 -4.92
N GLU A 176 32.53 -2.25 -4.29
CA GLU A 176 31.27 -1.61 -3.90
C GLU A 176 31.48 -0.49 -2.87
N THR A 177 32.50 -0.59 -2.01
CA THR A 177 32.76 0.42 -0.99
C THR A 177 33.29 1.72 -1.60
N SER A 178 34.22 1.61 -2.56
CA SER A 178 34.71 2.74 -3.36
C SER A 178 33.60 3.41 -4.18
N ASN A 179 32.68 2.62 -4.76
CA ASN A 179 31.48 3.15 -5.43
C ASN A 179 30.62 3.99 -4.48
N ASN A 180 30.38 3.49 -3.27
CA ASN A 180 29.58 4.19 -2.27
C ASN A 180 30.24 5.51 -1.81
N LEU A 181 31.56 5.54 -1.67
CA LEU A 181 32.31 6.76 -1.33
C LEU A 181 32.16 7.84 -2.41
N VAL A 182 32.26 7.46 -3.68
CA VAL A 182 32.10 8.36 -4.82
C VAL A 182 30.66 8.88 -4.95
N VAL A 183 29.66 8.01 -4.81
CA VAL A 183 28.25 8.41 -4.78
C VAL A 183 27.97 9.41 -3.66
N SER A 184 28.50 9.14 -2.47
CA SER A 184 28.35 10.02 -1.30
C SER A 184 28.94 11.41 -1.56
N SER A 185 30.14 11.48 -2.16
CA SER A 185 30.78 12.74 -2.53
C SER A 185 29.99 13.51 -3.60
N LEU A 186 29.50 12.83 -4.64
CA LEU A 186 28.71 13.47 -5.70
C LEU A 186 27.37 14.04 -5.20
N ILE A 187 26.72 13.37 -4.25
CA ILE A 187 25.49 13.87 -3.61
C ILE A 187 25.81 15.07 -2.72
N HIS A 188 26.88 14.98 -1.92
CA HIS A 188 27.33 16.07 -1.06
C HIS A 188 27.58 17.37 -1.83
N ASP A 189 28.25 17.25 -2.97
CA ASP A 189 28.59 18.38 -3.84
C ASP A 189 27.43 18.80 -4.76
N LYS A 190 26.23 18.22 -4.56
CA LYS A 190 25.00 18.47 -5.32
C LYS A 190 25.20 18.27 -6.82
N LYS A 191 26.05 17.32 -7.20
CA LYS A 191 26.33 16.96 -8.60
C LYS A 191 25.38 15.89 -9.12
N ILE A 192 24.86 15.05 -8.23
CA ILE A 192 23.84 14.06 -8.55
C ILE A 192 22.72 14.08 -7.53
N LEU A 193 21.55 13.61 -7.95
CA LEU A 193 20.46 13.21 -7.07
C LEU A 193 20.06 11.78 -7.45
N ILE A 194 19.61 11.03 -6.46
CA ILE A 194 19.13 9.67 -6.65
C ILE A 194 17.67 9.65 -6.23
N ASP A 195 16.82 9.15 -7.11
CA ASP A 195 15.39 9.07 -6.88
C ASP A 195 14.84 7.75 -7.43
N PHE A 196 13.53 7.57 -7.31
CA PHE A 196 12.81 6.46 -7.92
C PHE A 196 11.71 7.01 -8.83
N ILE A 197 11.53 6.41 -10.00
CA ILE A 197 10.49 6.86 -10.94
C ILE A 197 9.14 6.24 -10.62
N ASP A 198 9.14 5.08 -9.99
CA ASP A 198 7.92 4.38 -9.62
C ASP A 198 7.60 4.60 -8.13
N ASP A 199 6.31 4.70 -7.84
CA ASP A 199 5.83 4.91 -6.47
C ASP A 199 6.15 3.73 -5.53
N ALA A 200 6.47 2.56 -6.09
CA ALA A 200 6.95 1.38 -5.38
C ALA A 200 8.47 1.40 -5.06
N LYS A 201 9.21 2.40 -5.56
CA LYS A 201 10.67 2.54 -5.39
C LYS A 201 11.49 1.35 -5.89
N THR A 202 11.06 0.72 -6.97
CA THR A 202 11.75 -0.41 -7.58
C THR A 202 12.74 0.03 -8.65
N VAL A 203 12.44 1.12 -9.36
CA VAL A 203 13.24 1.65 -10.47
C VAL A 203 14.06 2.82 -9.97
N LYS A 204 15.25 2.50 -9.44
CA LYS A 204 16.21 3.47 -8.92
C LYS A 204 16.91 4.19 -10.08
N VAL A 205 16.99 5.51 -10.00
CA VAL A 205 17.68 6.35 -10.99
C VAL A 205 18.62 7.34 -10.38
N VAL A 206 19.51 7.84 -11.23
CA VAL A 206 20.44 8.91 -10.94
C VAL A 206 20.20 10.03 -11.94
N LYS A 207 19.84 11.21 -11.44
CA LYS A 207 19.90 12.45 -12.23
C LYS A 207 21.19 13.17 -11.89
N PHE A 208 21.92 13.62 -12.90
CA PHE A 208 23.20 14.30 -12.74
C PHE A 208 23.17 15.72 -13.31
N ALA A 209 24.10 16.56 -12.87
CA ALA A 209 24.19 17.94 -13.33
C ALA A 209 24.52 17.98 -14.83
N ALA A 210 23.70 18.69 -15.61
CA ALA A 210 23.89 18.85 -17.04
C ALA A 210 25.23 19.54 -17.36
N PRO A 211 25.81 19.33 -18.56
CA PRO A 211 27.02 20.04 -18.99
C PRO A 211 26.88 21.56 -18.81
N GLY A 212 27.86 22.19 -18.16
CA GLY A 212 27.85 23.63 -17.86
C GLY A 212 27.04 24.05 -16.61
N SER A 213 26.33 23.13 -15.94
CA SER A 213 25.63 23.39 -14.68
C SER A 213 26.49 23.06 -13.47
N SER A 214 26.47 23.93 -12.46
CA SER A 214 27.23 23.73 -11.21
C SER A 214 26.55 22.80 -10.21
N VAL A 215 25.22 22.64 -10.30
CA VAL A 215 24.39 21.81 -9.41
C VAL A 215 23.30 21.06 -10.19
N VAL A 216 22.90 19.90 -9.68
CA VAL A 216 21.79 19.10 -10.19
C VAL A 216 20.43 19.73 -9.85
N ARG A 217 19.46 19.63 -10.75
CA ARG A 217 18.07 20.08 -10.55
C ARG A 217 17.15 18.90 -10.25
N PRO A 218 16.03 19.07 -9.52
CA PRO A 218 15.04 18.01 -9.29
C PRO A 218 14.54 17.38 -10.59
N ILE A 219 14.14 16.11 -10.54
CA ILE A 219 13.52 15.42 -11.69
C ILE A 219 12.14 16.05 -11.94
N THR A 220 11.87 16.36 -13.20
CA THR A 220 10.60 16.92 -13.67
C THR A 220 9.61 15.80 -14.01
N GLU A 221 8.31 16.11 -14.02
CA GLU A 221 7.27 15.15 -14.42
C GLU A 221 7.51 14.58 -15.83
N ILE A 222 8.03 15.39 -16.75
CA ILE A 222 8.32 14.99 -18.13
C ILE A 222 9.51 14.02 -18.18
N GLU A 223 10.58 14.30 -17.45
CA GLU A 223 11.73 13.39 -17.32
C GLU A 223 11.31 12.05 -16.72
N ASN A 224 10.36 12.05 -15.77
CA ASN A 224 9.78 10.82 -15.22
C ASN A 224 8.96 10.05 -16.26
N SER A 225 8.12 10.73 -17.06
CA SER A 225 7.30 10.07 -18.09
C SER A 225 8.15 9.45 -19.21
N VAL A 226 9.14 10.17 -19.73
CA VAL A 226 10.10 9.64 -20.72
C VAL A 226 10.90 8.48 -20.10
N LEU A 227 11.26 8.67 -18.82
CA LEU A 227 11.83 7.68 -17.91
C LEU A 227 11.14 6.31 -18.00
N LEU A 228 9.86 6.35 -17.64
CA LEU A 228 8.98 5.20 -17.54
C LEU A 228 8.78 4.53 -18.90
N LEU A 229 8.59 5.30 -19.97
CA LEU A 229 8.45 4.76 -21.33
C LEU A 229 9.70 3.99 -21.78
N ARG A 230 10.90 4.53 -21.53
CA ARG A 230 12.17 3.85 -21.84
C ARG A 230 12.31 2.55 -21.04
N HIS A 231 12.00 2.58 -19.75
CA HIS A 231 12.08 1.40 -18.89
C HIS A 231 11.08 0.30 -19.27
N SER A 232 9.84 0.68 -19.58
CA SER A 232 8.80 -0.25 -20.04
C SER A 232 9.18 -0.93 -21.36
N LYS A 233 9.77 -0.16 -22.29
CA LYS A 233 10.34 -0.71 -23.53
C LYS A 233 11.43 -1.74 -23.26
N GLU A 234 12.42 -1.43 -22.42
CA GLU A 234 13.53 -2.35 -22.07
C GLU A 234 13.00 -3.69 -21.53
N ARG A 235 11.96 -3.66 -20.69
CA ARG A 235 11.32 -4.86 -20.14
C ARG A 235 10.61 -5.70 -21.21
N LEU A 236 9.92 -5.05 -22.14
CA LEU A 236 9.27 -5.73 -23.26
C LEU A 236 10.31 -6.39 -24.18
N GLU A 237 11.43 -5.72 -24.46
CA GLU A 237 12.53 -6.29 -25.25
C GLU A 237 13.13 -7.54 -24.58
N GLU A 238 13.28 -7.54 -23.24
CA GLU A 238 13.75 -8.71 -22.50
C GLU A 238 12.75 -9.89 -22.58
N GLN A 239 11.45 -9.62 -22.48
CA GLN A 239 10.42 -10.65 -22.62
C GLN A 239 10.32 -11.19 -24.05
N LEU A 240 10.46 -10.32 -25.06
CA LEU A 240 10.45 -10.69 -26.47
C LEU A 240 11.55 -11.71 -26.76
N LYS A 241 12.77 -11.43 -26.29
CA LYS A 241 13.92 -12.34 -26.41
C LYS A 241 13.66 -13.71 -25.77
N LYS A 242 13.06 -13.75 -24.57
CA LYS A 242 12.70 -15.02 -23.90
C LYS A 242 11.62 -15.79 -24.67
N SER A 243 10.69 -15.09 -25.31
CA SER A 243 9.65 -15.71 -26.14
C SER A 243 10.24 -16.36 -27.39
N GLU A 244 11.22 -15.72 -28.04
CA GLU A 244 11.94 -16.27 -29.20
C GLU A 244 12.65 -17.59 -28.86
N GLU A 245 13.35 -17.63 -27.74
CA GLU A 245 14.03 -18.84 -27.24
C GLU A 245 13.03 -20.00 -27.01
N HIS A 246 11.83 -19.70 -26.50
CA HIS A 246 10.77 -20.69 -26.31
C HIS A 246 10.11 -21.15 -27.62
N ILE A 247 9.87 -20.24 -28.57
CA ILE A 247 9.34 -20.58 -29.90
C ILE A 247 10.30 -21.54 -30.61
N GLU A 248 11.61 -21.30 -30.53
CA GLU A 248 12.64 -22.19 -31.08
C GLU A 248 12.65 -23.56 -30.38
N ALA A 249 12.48 -23.59 -29.05
CA ALA A 249 12.38 -24.84 -28.30
C ALA A 249 11.15 -25.69 -28.73
N LEU A 250 9.99 -25.06 -28.90
CA LEU A 250 8.76 -25.72 -29.36
C LEU A 250 8.90 -26.23 -30.80
N LEU A 251 9.54 -25.47 -31.69
CA LEU A 251 9.89 -25.93 -33.05
C LEU A 251 10.71 -27.22 -33.04
N ASN A 252 11.71 -27.29 -32.16
CA ASN A 252 12.54 -28.48 -32.02
C ASN A 252 11.77 -29.68 -31.44
N GLU A 253 10.80 -29.43 -30.55
CA GLU A 253 9.90 -30.46 -30.01
C GLU A 253 8.92 -30.99 -31.06
N ILE A 254 8.34 -30.12 -31.89
CA ILE A 254 7.46 -30.50 -33.01
C ILE A 254 8.22 -31.43 -33.97
N ARG A 255 9.45 -31.05 -34.37
CA ARG A 255 10.33 -31.89 -35.21
C ARG A 255 10.59 -33.25 -34.59
N ARG A 256 10.75 -33.33 -33.26
CA ARG A 256 10.95 -34.59 -32.53
C ARG A 256 9.69 -35.47 -32.55
N HIS A 257 8.51 -34.89 -32.36
CA HIS A 257 7.24 -35.63 -32.43
C HIS A 257 6.94 -36.14 -33.84
N LEU A 258 7.24 -35.35 -34.87
CA LEU A 258 7.12 -35.75 -36.27
C LEU A 258 8.08 -36.91 -36.61
N LYS A 259 9.32 -36.88 -36.13
CA LYS A 259 10.28 -37.98 -36.29
C LYS A 259 9.81 -39.29 -35.64
N ASN A 260 9.04 -39.20 -34.55
CA ASN A 260 8.49 -40.35 -33.83
C ASN A 260 7.08 -40.75 -34.33
N SER A 261 6.63 -40.22 -35.47
CA SER A 261 5.29 -40.46 -36.05
C SER A 261 4.12 -40.09 -35.11
N ASN A 262 4.34 -39.24 -34.11
CA ASN A 262 3.32 -38.81 -33.16
C ASN A 262 2.67 -37.49 -33.63
N ARG A 263 1.84 -37.57 -34.68
CA ARG A 263 1.17 -36.42 -35.29
C ARG A 263 0.26 -35.66 -34.32
N SER A 264 -0.38 -36.37 -33.39
CA SER A 264 -1.26 -35.78 -32.37
C SER A 264 -0.48 -34.90 -31.38
N ALA A 265 0.67 -35.38 -30.90
CA ALA A 265 1.53 -34.57 -30.04
C ALA A 265 2.17 -33.39 -30.80
N ALA A 266 2.61 -33.59 -32.04
CA ALA A 266 3.14 -32.53 -32.90
C ALA A 266 2.10 -31.41 -33.12
N MET A 267 0.85 -31.76 -33.38
CA MET A 267 -0.27 -30.82 -33.55
C MET A 267 -0.55 -30.03 -32.25
N LYS A 268 -0.50 -30.69 -31.09
CA LYS A 268 -0.68 -30.03 -29.79
C LYS A 268 0.44 -29.02 -29.53
N THR A 269 1.69 -29.37 -29.83
CA THR A 269 2.85 -28.48 -29.66
C THR A 269 2.86 -27.33 -30.68
N LEU A 270 2.42 -27.57 -31.92
CA LEU A 270 2.26 -26.52 -32.94
C LEU A 270 1.25 -25.44 -32.53
N ARG A 271 0.14 -25.83 -31.89
CA ARG A 271 -0.83 -24.86 -31.33
C ARG A 271 -0.22 -23.99 -30.24
N LYS A 272 0.60 -24.56 -29.36
CA LYS A 272 1.31 -23.81 -28.32
C LYS A 272 2.27 -22.79 -28.94
N LYS A 273 3.00 -23.20 -29.98
CA LYS A 273 3.89 -22.31 -30.74
C LYS A 273 3.12 -21.14 -31.35
N LYS A 274 1.99 -21.39 -32.02
CA LYS A 274 1.18 -20.33 -32.65
C LYS A 274 0.61 -19.31 -31.67
N LEU A 275 0.19 -19.76 -30.50
CA LEU A 275 -0.28 -18.87 -29.46
C LEU A 275 0.85 -17.95 -28.97
N LEU A 276 2.04 -18.52 -28.80
CA LEU A 276 3.23 -17.77 -28.37
C LEU A 276 3.75 -16.80 -29.44
N GLU A 277 3.70 -17.18 -30.72
CA GLU A 277 4.02 -16.31 -31.87
C GLU A 277 3.08 -15.10 -31.93
N LYS A 278 1.76 -15.32 -31.76
CA LYS A 278 0.79 -14.22 -31.73
C LYS A 278 1.04 -13.23 -30.59
N GLU A 279 1.47 -13.72 -29.43
CA GLU A 279 1.84 -12.86 -28.30
C GLU A 279 3.19 -12.17 -28.48
N HIS A 280 4.12 -12.80 -29.21
CA HIS A 280 5.40 -12.20 -29.61
C HIS A 280 5.17 -11.04 -30.60
N ASP A 281 4.39 -11.24 -31.67
CA ASP A 281 4.06 -10.22 -32.68
C ASP A 281 3.43 -8.96 -32.04
N LYS A 282 2.55 -9.16 -31.05
CA LYS A 282 1.97 -8.04 -30.31
C LYS A 282 3.04 -7.25 -29.56
N LYS A 283 3.93 -7.93 -28.81
CA LYS A 283 5.01 -7.28 -28.04
C LYS A 283 5.93 -6.48 -28.95
N GLU A 284 6.27 -7.04 -30.11
CA GLU A 284 7.09 -6.36 -31.13
C GLU A 284 6.41 -5.08 -31.66
N SER A 285 5.14 -5.16 -32.04
CA SER A 285 4.36 -3.99 -32.49
C SER A 285 4.28 -2.89 -31.42
N THR A 286 4.15 -3.25 -30.14
CA THR A 286 4.11 -2.27 -29.04
C THR A 286 5.47 -1.59 -28.84
N ILE A 287 6.59 -2.32 -28.97
CA ILE A 287 7.94 -1.75 -28.91
C ILE A 287 8.16 -0.75 -30.07
N GLU A 288 7.73 -1.08 -31.28
CA GLU A 288 7.81 -0.16 -32.43
C GLU A 288 7.00 1.12 -32.18
N HIS A 289 5.83 1.00 -31.58
CA HIS A 289 4.99 2.14 -31.22
C HIS A 289 5.67 3.04 -30.17
N LEU A 290 6.24 2.45 -29.11
CA LEU A 290 6.99 3.18 -28.08
C LEU A 290 8.20 3.92 -28.68
N ASN A 291 8.92 3.29 -29.62
CA ASN A 291 10.03 3.93 -30.33
C ASN A 291 9.59 5.15 -31.13
N SER A 292 8.43 5.08 -31.81
CA SER A 292 7.87 6.21 -32.55
C SER A 292 7.54 7.39 -31.63
N VAL A 293 6.91 7.13 -30.47
CA VAL A 293 6.57 8.17 -29.49
C VAL A 293 7.81 8.82 -28.90
N LEU A 294 8.81 8.03 -28.49
CA LEU A 294 10.07 8.55 -27.95
C LEU A 294 10.78 9.45 -28.98
N SER A 295 10.81 9.04 -30.26
CA SER A 295 11.38 9.85 -31.35
C SER A 295 10.64 11.18 -31.56
N GLN A 296 9.31 11.20 -31.44
CA GLN A 296 8.51 12.43 -31.56
C GLN A 296 8.75 13.41 -30.41
N ILE A 297 8.95 12.90 -29.18
CA ILE A 297 9.29 13.71 -28.01
C ILE A 297 10.66 14.38 -28.18
N GLU A 298 11.66 13.61 -28.64
CA GLU A 298 13.01 14.09 -28.88
C GLU A 298 13.07 15.18 -29.96
N GLN A 299 12.22 15.10 -30.99
CA GLN A 299 12.12 16.12 -32.04
C GLN A 299 11.44 17.42 -31.58
N THR A 300 10.55 17.35 -30.58
CA THR A 300 9.77 18.52 -30.10
C THR A 300 10.63 19.51 -29.32
N ASP A 301 11.65 19.05 -28.60
CA ASP A 301 12.52 19.87 -27.75
C ASP A 301 13.48 20.80 -28.55
N CYS A 302 13.69 20.52 -29.84
CA CYS A 302 14.49 21.39 -30.73
C CYS A 302 13.78 22.69 -31.15
N SER A 303 12.50 22.89 -30.82
CA SER A 303 11.77 24.11 -31.17
C SER A 303 12.05 25.22 -30.16
N SER A 304 12.96 26.14 -30.51
CA SER A 304 13.43 27.26 -29.66
C SER A 304 12.37 28.20 -29.08
N LEU A 305 11.10 28.05 -29.46
CA LEU A 305 9.94 28.79 -28.93
C LEU A 305 9.42 28.23 -27.58
N VAL A 306 9.88 27.04 -27.17
CA VAL A 306 9.40 26.32 -25.97
C VAL A 306 9.90 26.95 -24.66
N ILE A 307 11.06 27.61 -24.66
CA ILE A 307 11.68 28.17 -23.44
C ILE A 307 10.85 29.28 -22.79
N ASN A 308 10.08 30.06 -23.57
CA ASN A 308 9.24 31.14 -23.02
C ASN A 308 7.87 30.66 -22.52
N ALA A 309 7.44 29.45 -22.88
CA ALA A 309 6.21 28.83 -22.36
C ALA A 309 6.42 28.12 -21.01
N TYR A 310 7.69 27.83 -20.66
CA TYR A 310 8.06 27.06 -19.47
C TYR A 310 7.71 27.71 -18.12
N SER A 311 7.38 29.01 -18.09
CA SER A 311 7.01 29.71 -16.85
C SER A 311 5.52 29.64 -16.50
N SER A 312 4.67 29.05 -17.35
CA SER A 312 3.22 29.26 -17.28
C SER A 312 2.41 27.97 -17.34
N GLY A 313 2.65 27.07 -16.39
CA GLY A 313 1.66 26.10 -15.90
C GLY A 313 1.40 24.85 -16.75
N VAL A 314 0.95 23.80 -16.04
CA VAL A 314 0.58 22.45 -16.54
C VAL A 314 -0.39 22.50 -17.74
N SER A 315 -1.22 23.53 -17.85
CA SER A 315 -2.15 23.73 -18.98
C SER A 315 -1.46 24.07 -20.30
N ALA A 316 -0.38 24.86 -20.29
CA ALA A 316 0.37 25.18 -21.51
C ALA A 316 1.09 23.93 -22.07
N HIS A 317 1.48 23.01 -21.18
CA HIS A 317 2.08 21.73 -21.53
C HIS A 317 1.06 20.76 -22.15
N LYS A 318 -0.13 20.63 -21.57
CA LYS A 318 -1.25 19.86 -22.15
C LYS A 318 -1.66 20.40 -23.53
N GLU A 319 -1.63 21.72 -23.73
CA GLU A 319 -1.94 22.36 -25.01
C GLU A 319 -0.87 22.11 -26.08
N LEU A 320 0.41 22.01 -25.71
CA LEU A 320 1.53 21.76 -26.63
C LEU A 320 1.59 20.31 -27.09
N LEU A 321 1.36 19.36 -26.17
CA LEU A 321 1.20 17.93 -26.47
C LEU A 321 -0.01 17.70 -27.40
N ARG A 322 -1.13 18.38 -27.14
CA ARG A 322 -2.32 18.39 -28.01
C ARG A 322 -2.05 18.99 -29.39
N LYS A 323 -1.17 20.00 -29.50
CA LYS A 323 -0.80 20.62 -30.79
C LYS A 323 0.12 19.77 -31.64
N ASN A 324 0.92 18.89 -31.03
CA ASN A 324 1.85 17.99 -31.73
C ASN A 324 1.33 16.56 -31.88
N GLY A 325 0.05 16.30 -31.53
CA GLY A 325 -0.62 15.03 -31.81
C GLY A 325 -0.44 13.94 -30.76
N LEU A 326 0.17 14.23 -29.61
CA LEU A 326 0.33 13.29 -28.50
C LEU A 326 -0.70 13.66 -27.40
N SER A 327 -1.85 12.97 -27.36
CA SER A 327 -2.81 13.16 -26.26
C SER A 327 -2.24 12.57 -24.96
N PRO A 328 -2.41 13.21 -23.79
CA PRO A 328 -2.11 12.59 -22.48
C PRO A 328 -2.81 11.23 -22.32
N ASP A 329 -4.03 11.11 -22.85
CA ASP A 329 -4.78 9.86 -22.84
C ASP A 329 -4.08 8.76 -23.66
N THR A 330 -3.32 9.11 -24.70
CA THR A 330 -2.60 8.12 -25.52
C THR A 330 -1.41 7.53 -24.76
N VAL A 331 -0.70 8.33 -23.97
CA VAL A 331 0.45 7.86 -23.17
C VAL A 331 -0.01 7.04 -21.97
N GLU A 332 -1.10 7.42 -21.30
CA GLU A 332 -1.70 6.64 -20.22
C GLU A 332 -2.27 5.31 -20.74
N ASN A 333 -3.06 5.33 -21.82
CA ASN A 333 -3.58 4.11 -22.44
C ASN A 333 -2.47 3.18 -22.96
N MET A 334 -1.34 3.73 -23.44
CA MET A 334 -0.17 2.94 -23.83
C MET A 334 0.51 2.28 -22.64
N LEU A 335 0.64 2.99 -21.53
CA LEU A 335 1.22 2.41 -20.32
C LEU A 335 0.31 1.32 -19.76
N ASP A 336 -1.01 1.49 -19.83
CA ASP A 336 -2.00 0.46 -19.49
C ASP A 336 -1.85 -0.78 -20.41
N GLU A 337 -1.75 -0.58 -21.73
CA GLU A 337 -1.54 -1.66 -22.70
C GLU A 337 -0.21 -2.40 -22.46
N VAL A 338 0.86 -1.67 -22.13
CA VAL A 338 2.15 -2.27 -21.77
C VAL A 338 2.08 -3.01 -20.44
N HIS A 339 1.34 -2.50 -19.46
CA HIS A 339 1.13 -3.16 -18.17
C HIS A 339 0.37 -4.49 -18.34
N ASP A 340 -0.70 -4.51 -19.13
CA ASP A 340 -1.44 -5.73 -19.48
C ASP A 340 -0.54 -6.77 -20.16
N MET A 341 0.39 -6.33 -21.01
CA MET A 341 1.34 -7.22 -21.70
C MET A 341 2.48 -7.73 -20.81
N LEU A 342 2.83 -6.99 -19.75
CA LEU A 342 3.86 -7.39 -18.79
C LEU A 342 3.32 -8.38 -17.74
N ASP A 343 2.00 -8.43 -17.51
CA ASP A 343 1.33 -9.31 -16.54
C ASP A 343 0.96 -10.71 -17.10
N THR A 344 1.13 -10.94 -18.40
CA THR A 344 0.66 -12.16 -19.10
C THR A 344 1.64 -13.35 -19.09
N GLN A 345 2.34 -13.61 -17.97
CA GLN A 345 3.07 -14.89 -17.81
C GLN A 345 2.19 -15.99 -17.20
N ALA A 346 1.22 -15.64 -16.35
CA ALA A 346 0.32 -16.58 -15.69
C ALA A 346 -0.81 -17.09 -16.61
N GLU A 347 -1.26 -16.26 -17.56
CA GLU A 347 -2.30 -16.63 -18.52
C GLU A 347 -1.83 -17.69 -19.52
N LEU A 348 -0.53 -17.72 -19.85
CA LEU A 348 0.03 -18.73 -20.73
C LEU A 348 -0.02 -20.12 -20.08
N ASP A 349 0.38 -20.24 -18.82
CA ASP A 349 0.30 -21.50 -18.05
C ASP A 349 -1.14 -21.97 -17.81
N GLU A 350 -2.08 -21.04 -17.66
CA GLU A 350 -3.50 -21.35 -17.52
C GLU A 350 -4.14 -21.73 -18.87
N ALA A 351 -3.79 -21.04 -19.96
CA ALA A 351 -4.22 -21.36 -21.33
C ALA A 351 -3.66 -22.72 -21.81
N PHE A 352 -2.46 -23.10 -21.35
CA PHE A 352 -1.90 -24.43 -21.62
C PHE A 352 -2.64 -25.58 -20.93
N ASN A 353 -3.41 -25.29 -19.87
CA ASN A 353 -4.08 -26.28 -19.02
C ASN A 353 -5.62 -26.30 -19.14
N ARG A 354 -6.24 -25.40 -19.93
CA ARG A 354 -7.70 -25.41 -20.15
C ARG A 354 -8.16 -26.57 -21.06
N PRO A 355 -9.22 -27.31 -20.70
CA PRO A 355 -9.89 -28.23 -21.62
C PRO A 355 -10.59 -27.44 -22.74
N ILE A 356 -10.48 -27.92 -23.97
CA ILE A 356 -10.95 -27.24 -25.18
C ILE A 356 -12.49 -27.28 -25.23
N ILE A 357 -13.14 -26.14 -25.04
CA ILE A 357 -14.48 -25.87 -25.56
C ILE A 357 -14.47 -24.47 -26.18
N GLY A 358 -14.59 -24.40 -27.50
CA GLY A 358 -15.06 -23.23 -28.26
C GLY A 358 -14.01 -22.17 -28.63
N ASP A 359 -13.78 -22.08 -29.95
CA ASP A 359 -13.37 -20.92 -30.75
C ASP A 359 -12.00 -20.25 -30.52
N ASN A 360 -11.05 -20.53 -31.44
CA ASN A 360 -10.24 -19.52 -32.18
C ASN A 360 -8.98 -20.07 -32.91
N VAL A 361 -8.91 -21.35 -33.26
CA VAL A 361 -7.86 -21.83 -34.18
C VAL A 361 -8.50 -22.75 -35.23
N ASP A 362 -8.44 -22.34 -36.51
CA ASP A 362 -8.92 -23.17 -37.62
C ASP A 362 -8.06 -24.45 -37.70
N MET A 363 -8.71 -25.59 -37.56
CA MET A 363 -8.07 -26.91 -37.59
C MET A 363 -7.41 -27.20 -38.94
N ASN A 364 -7.92 -26.59 -40.03
CA ASN A 364 -7.42 -26.81 -41.39
C ASN A 364 -6.10 -26.08 -41.66
N ASP A 365 -5.93 -24.86 -41.11
CA ASP A 365 -4.70 -24.07 -41.24
C ASP A 365 -3.52 -24.75 -40.53
N LEU A 366 -3.78 -25.33 -39.35
CA LEU A 366 -2.79 -26.09 -38.60
C LEU A 366 -2.37 -27.38 -39.30
N GLU A 367 -3.28 -28.03 -40.03
CA GLU A 367 -2.97 -29.22 -40.82
C GLU A 367 -2.10 -28.89 -42.03
N SER A 368 -2.35 -27.77 -42.71
CA SER A 368 -1.49 -27.29 -43.82
C SER A 368 -0.08 -26.95 -43.35
N GLU A 369 0.07 -26.24 -42.23
CA GLU A 369 1.39 -25.83 -41.73
C GLU A 369 2.20 -27.01 -41.15
N LEU A 370 1.51 -28.00 -40.58
CA LEU A 370 2.14 -29.25 -40.18
C LEU A 370 2.70 -30.02 -41.39
N GLU A 371 2.03 -29.94 -42.54
CA GLU A 371 2.52 -30.52 -43.81
C GLU A 371 3.69 -29.72 -44.41
N ASP A 372 3.69 -28.40 -44.29
CA ASP A 372 4.83 -27.57 -44.70
C ASP A 372 6.08 -27.85 -43.84
N LEU A 373 5.93 -28.05 -42.52
CA LEU A 373 7.03 -28.40 -41.62
C LEU A 373 7.63 -29.79 -41.89
N LEU A 374 6.86 -30.71 -42.46
CA LEU A 374 7.36 -32.03 -42.94
C LEU A 374 8.27 -31.89 -44.17
N ASN A 375 8.11 -30.80 -44.93
CA ASN A 375 8.81 -30.56 -46.20
C ASN A 375 10.05 -29.65 -46.07
N GLN A 376 10.33 -29.10 -44.87
CA GLN A 376 11.50 -28.23 -44.65
C GLN A 376 12.78 -29.01 -44.25
N PRO A 377 13.95 -28.74 -44.86
CA PRO A 377 15.21 -29.33 -44.44
C PRO A 377 15.67 -28.75 -43.08
N ALA A 378 16.19 -29.62 -42.20
CA ALA A 378 16.64 -29.22 -40.87
C ALA A 378 17.83 -28.24 -40.92
N PRO A 379 17.83 -27.15 -40.10
CA PRO A 379 18.99 -26.27 -39.97
C PRO A 379 20.13 -26.94 -39.17
N PRO A 380 21.40 -26.50 -39.35
CA PRO A 380 22.56 -27.11 -38.72
C PRO A 380 22.62 -26.81 -37.21
N THR A 381 22.86 -27.86 -36.42
CA THR A 381 22.92 -27.82 -34.95
C THR A 381 24.17 -27.11 -34.41
N PRO A 382 24.07 -26.17 -33.46
CA PRO A 382 25.20 -25.75 -32.63
C PRO A 382 25.43 -26.74 -31.48
N ILE A 383 26.69 -27.04 -31.21
CA ILE A 383 27.15 -27.99 -30.19
C ILE A 383 27.02 -27.36 -28.79
N ALA A 384 26.32 -28.01 -27.85
CA ALA A 384 26.39 -27.68 -26.43
C ALA A 384 26.56 -28.94 -25.56
N ASN A 385 27.52 -28.86 -24.65
CA ASN A 385 27.97 -29.90 -23.74
C ASN A 385 26.92 -30.26 -22.66
N SER A 386 26.96 -31.52 -22.26
CA SER A 386 26.10 -32.20 -21.29
C SER A 386 26.28 -31.71 -19.84
N LEU A 387 25.24 -31.92 -19.00
CA LEU A 387 25.33 -32.61 -17.70
C LEU A 387 23.94 -32.85 -17.03
N VAL A 388 23.48 -34.10 -17.18
CA VAL A 388 22.69 -35.03 -16.33
C VAL A 388 21.88 -34.54 -15.11
N VAL A 389 20.59 -34.92 -15.06
CA VAL A 389 19.80 -35.18 -13.83
C VAL A 389 19.13 -36.57 -13.95
N LYS A 390 19.13 -37.34 -12.85
CA LYS A 390 18.67 -38.75 -12.74
C LYS A 390 17.18 -38.86 -12.39
N GLU A 391 16.48 -39.81 -13.01
CA GLU A 391 15.16 -40.33 -12.61
C GLU A 391 15.28 -41.57 -11.71
N SER A 392 14.27 -41.83 -10.86
CA SER A 392 14.01 -43.16 -10.26
C SER A 392 12.52 -43.39 -9.96
N GLU A 393 11.89 -44.12 -10.88
CA GLU A 393 10.89 -45.23 -10.80
C GLU A 393 9.84 -45.33 -9.68
N GLU A 394 8.56 -45.35 -10.09
CA GLU A 394 7.39 -45.88 -9.38
C GLU A 394 7.25 -47.42 -9.52
N LYS A 395 6.68 -48.09 -8.51
CA LYS A 395 6.29 -49.51 -8.55
C LYS A 395 4.78 -49.70 -8.33
N VAL A 396 4.21 -50.52 -9.21
CA VAL A 396 2.83 -51.03 -9.32
C VAL A 396 2.54 -52.14 -8.30
N ILE A 397 1.34 -52.18 -7.72
CA ILE A 397 0.72 -53.41 -7.16
C ILE A 397 -0.76 -53.49 -7.58
N ASP A 398 -1.16 -54.71 -7.95
CA ASP A 398 -2.36 -55.16 -8.67
C ASP A 398 -3.53 -55.59 -7.76
N GLU A 399 -4.71 -55.71 -8.38
CA GLU A 399 -6.07 -55.91 -7.85
C GLU A 399 -6.34 -57.30 -7.23
N GLN A 400 -7.33 -57.38 -6.31
CA GLN A 400 -8.22 -58.55 -6.20
C GLN A 400 -9.58 -58.27 -5.52
N LYS A 401 -10.65 -58.45 -6.33
CA LYS A 401 -11.99 -59.05 -6.12
C LYS A 401 -13.07 -58.41 -5.20
N LEU A 402 -14.22 -58.13 -5.85
CA LEU A 402 -15.57 -57.81 -5.36
C LEU A 402 -16.31 -58.99 -4.69
N PRO A 403 -17.47 -58.73 -4.04
CA PRO A 403 -18.75 -59.04 -4.72
C PRO A 403 -19.85 -57.96 -4.58
N VAL A 404 -20.70 -57.96 -5.62
CA VAL A 404 -21.91 -57.16 -5.83
C VAL A 404 -23.13 -57.84 -5.20
N THR A 405 -24.02 -57.09 -4.53
CA THR A 405 -25.49 -57.34 -4.56
C THR A 405 -26.33 -56.09 -4.24
N ASP A 406 -27.27 -55.84 -5.16
CA ASP A 406 -28.58 -55.17 -5.08
C ASP A 406 -29.00 -54.37 -3.84
N ASN A 407 -29.30 -53.08 -4.06
CA ASN A 407 -30.49 -52.42 -3.51
C ASN A 407 -30.74 -51.04 -4.17
N LYS A 408 -31.13 -51.04 -5.45
CA LYS A 408 -31.45 -49.81 -6.19
C LYS A 408 -32.86 -49.25 -5.91
N GLU A 409 -33.71 -49.98 -5.19
CA GLU A 409 -35.08 -49.56 -4.87
C GLU A 409 -35.27 -48.96 -3.46
N LYS A 410 -34.24 -48.99 -2.61
CA LYS A 410 -34.30 -48.39 -1.26
C LYS A 410 -33.81 -46.93 -1.19
N ILE A 411 -33.19 -46.45 -2.27
CA ILE A 411 -32.61 -45.10 -2.34
C ILE A 411 -33.63 -44.08 -2.89
N LEU A 412 -34.60 -44.53 -3.70
CA LEU A 412 -35.60 -43.65 -4.34
C LEU A 412 -36.82 -43.33 -3.45
N SER A 413 -37.04 -44.06 -2.35
CA SER A 413 -38.15 -43.78 -1.42
C SER A 413 -37.80 -42.81 -0.26
N ASN A 414 -36.54 -42.40 -0.14
CA ASN A 414 -36.09 -41.47 0.91
C ASN A 414 -35.89 -40.02 0.41
N ILE A 415 -36.15 -39.76 -0.87
CA ILE A 415 -35.95 -38.42 -1.47
C ILE A 415 -37.16 -37.49 -1.26
N ASP A 416 -38.30 -37.99 -0.77
CA ASP A 416 -39.52 -37.18 -0.64
C ASP A 416 -39.95 -36.83 0.81
N LYS A 417 -39.06 -36.99 1.81
CA LYS A 417 -39.37 -36.66 3.22
C LYS A 417 -38.32 -35.87 4.01
N SER A 418 -37.30 -35.28 3.38
CA SER A 418 -36.29 -34.44 4.07
C SER A 418 -36.17 -33.01 3.51
N ARG A 419 -37.28 -32.43 3.02
CA ARG A 419 -37.40 -30.97 2.89
C ARG A 419 -37.63 -30.36 4.27
N GLU A 420 -36.53 -30.17 5.01
CA GLU A 420 -36.34 -29.26 6.16
C GLU A 420 -35.23 -29.82 7.05
N GLN A 421 -33.96 -29.48 6.78
CA GLN A 421 -32.90 -29.20 7.77
C GLN A 421 -31.50 -29.20 7.13
N ASP A 422 -30.71 -28.23 7.61
CA ASP A 422 -29.24 -28.09 7.54
C ASP A 422 -28.60 -27.75 6.17
N ASN A 423 -28.08 -26.52 6.09
CA ASN A 423 -27.18 -26.05 5.03
C ASN A 423 -25.73 -26.47 5.39
N PRO A 424 -25.14 -27.51 4.75
CA PRO A 424 -23.81 -28.00 5.10
C PRO A 424 -22.68 -27.01 4.81
N PHE A 425 -22.89 -26.01 3.94
CA PHE A 425 -21.89 -24.97 3.65
C PHE A 425 -21.71 -23.99 4.81
N ALA A 426 -22.79 -23.65 5.53
CA ALA A 426 -22.72 -22.74 6.68
C ALA A 426 -21.96 -23.37 7.85
N ASP A 427 -22.11 -24.68 8.07
CA ASP A 427 -21.36 -25.42 9.11
C ASP A 427 -19.88 -25.57 8.75
N LEU A 428 -19.55 -25.80 7.47
CA LEU A 428 -18.17 -25.84 7.00
C LEU A 428 -17.46 -24.48 7.15
N GLN A 429 -18.17 -23.39 6.84
CA GLN A 429 -17.68 -22.01 6.96
C GLN A 429 -17.43 -21.60 8.43
N LEU A 430 -18.33 -21.99 9.33
CA LEU A 430 -18.16 -21.81 10.78
C LEU A 430 -16.93 -22.59 11.29
N ARG A 431 -16.68 -23.79 10.76
CA ARG A 431 -15.52 -24.63 11.11
C ARG A 431 -14.20 -24.05 10.58
N LEU A 432 -14.18 -23.46 9.38
CA LEU A 432 -12.99 -22.79 8.82
C LEU A 432 -12.61 -21.53 9.61
N GLN A 433 -13.59 -20.67 9.95
CA GLN A 433 -13.36 -19.51 10.82
C GLN A 433 -12.90 -19.91 12.23
N LYS A 434 -13.39 -21.04 12.75
CA LYS A 434 -12.94 -21.59 14.02
C LYS A 434 -11.45 -21.97 13.97
N LEU A 435 -10.98 -22.53 12.86
CA LEU A 435 -9.56 -22.94 12.69
C LEU A 435 -8.61 -21.73 12.59
N GLU A 436 -9.03 -20.60 12.01
CA GLU A 436 -8.19 -19.40 11.88
C GLU A 436 -8.02 -18.58 13.17
N LEU A 437 -8.99 -18.64 14.10
CA LEU A 437 -8.99 -17.87 15.35
C LEU A 437 -8.77 -18.75 16.60
N ASP A 438 -8.46 -20.03 16.42
CA ASP A 438 -8.39 -20.99 17.53
C ASP A 438 -7.29 -20.60 18.53
N ASP A 439 -7.67 -20.48 19.79
CA ASP A 439 -6.82 -20.06 20.91
C ASP A 439 -6.10 -18.70 20.74
N HIS A 440 -6.57 -17.84 19.82
CA HIS A 440 -6.17 -16.42 19.81
C HIS A 440 -6.75 -15.71 21.05
N GLN A 441 -6.01 -14.73 21.58
CA GLN A 441 -6.42 -13.96 22.75
C GLN A 441 -6.49 -12.47 22.45
N ILE A 442 -7.33 -11.74 23.18
CA ILE A 442 -7.38 -10.29 23.12
C ILE A 442 -6.92 -9.74 24.46
N TRP A 443 -5.87 -8.92 24.45
CA TRP A 443 -5.25 -8.36 25.65
C TRP A 443 -5.38 -6.84 25.66
N LEU A 444 -5.70 -6.29 26.83
CA LEU A 444 -5.44 -4.89 27.14
C LEU A 444 -3.99 -4.79 27.62
N VAL A 445 -3.16 -4.07 26.87
CA VAL A 445 -1.72 -3.94 27.09
C VAL A 445 -1.39 -2.49 27.42
N LYS A 446 -0.71 -2.27 28.53
CA LYS A 446 -0.13 -0.98 28.89
C LYS A 446 1.39 -1.10 28.83
N ILE A 447 2.02 -0.49 27.84
CA ILE A 447 3.46 -0.64 27.58
C ILE A 447 4.04 0.68 27.07
N PRO A 448 5.14 1.21 27.66
CA PRO A 448 5.70 2.54 27.35
C PRO A 448 6.45 2.60 26.01
N LEU A 449 5.89 1.95 24.98
CA LEU A 449 6.39 1.92 23.62
C LEU A 449 5.30 2.36 22.66
N VAL A 450 5.67 3.09 21.61
CA VAL A 450 4.76 3.39 20.50
C VAL A 450 4.41 2.10 19.79
N TYR A 451 3.13 1.91 19.45
CA TYR A 451 2.66 0.66 18.83
C TYR A 451 3.43 0.27 17.57
N SER A 452 3.90 1.23 16.77
CA SER A 452 4.73 0.95 15.58
C SER A 452 6.00 0.14 15.88
N ILE A 453 6.51 0.19 17.12
CA ILE A 453 7.63 -0.63 17.58
C ILE A 453 7.16 -2.06 17.83
N ILE A 454 6.01 -2.22 18.48
CA ILE A 454 5.38 -3.51 18.75
C ILE A 454 5.06 -4.21 17.43
N GLU A 455 4.47 -3.48 16.49
CA GLU A 455 4.09 -3.96 15.16
C GLU A 455 5.29 -4.41 14.34
N LYS A 456 6.44 -3.71 14.44
CA LYS A 456 7.68 -4.12 13.78
C LYS A 456 8.23 -5.44 14.32
N GLU A 457 8.13 -5.66 15.64
CA GLU A 457 8.62 -6.87 16.32
C GLU A 457 7.63 -8.04 16.23
N PHE A 458 6.34 -7.73 16.13
CA PHE A 458 5.22 -8.66 16.11
C PHE A 458 4.20 -8.26 15.03
N PRO A 459 4.54 -8.44 13.73
CA PRO A 459 3.69 -7.99 12.62
C PRO A 459 2.34 -8.70 12.53
N THR A 460 2.17 -9.82 13.25
CA THR A 460 0.93 -10.60 13.30
C THR A 460 0.04 -10.25 14.51
N VAL A 461 0.49 -9.37 15.41
CA VAL A 461 -0.33 -8.89 16.53
C VAL A 461 -1.14 -7.69 16.04
N ASP A 462 -2.46 -7.84 15.92
CA ASP A 462 -3.34 -6.80 15.38
C ASP A 462 -3.78 -5.80 16.47
N LEU A 463 -3.71 -4.50 16.18
CA LEU A 463 -4.21 -3.43 17.03
C LEU A 463 -5.72 -3.25 16.81
N LEU A 464 -6.49 -3.55 17.85
CA LEU A 464 -7.93 -3.39 17.83
C LEU A 464 -8.37 -2.00 18.29
N GLU A 465 -7.69 -1.41 19.28
CA GLU A 465 -7.93 -0.04 19.78
C GLU A 465 -6.68 0.56 20.42
N GLN A 466 -6.53 1.88 20.30
CA GLN A 466 -5.59 2.68 21.08
C GLN A 466 -6.37 3.69 21.93
N HIS A 467 -6.25 3.60 23.27
CA HIS A 467 -6.95 4.49 24.19
C HIS A 467 -6.18 5.79 24.45
N GLU A 468 -4.90 5.68 24.78
CA GLU A 468 -4.02 6.80 25.14
C GLU A 468 -2.59 6.49 24.65
N GLN A 469 -1.65 7.40 24.91
CA GLN A 469 -0.24 7.06 24.77
C GLN A 469 0.05 5.82 25.63
N PHE A 470 0.49 4.73 25.00
CA PHE A 470 0.97 3.50 25.65
C PHE A 470 -0.10 2.50 26.15
N VAL A 471 -1.38 2.68 25.81
CA VAL A 471 -2.46 1.72 26.13
C VAL A 471 -3.12 1.20 24.85
N TYR A 472 -3.05 -0.11 24.65
CA TYR A 472 -3.45 -0.79 23.42
C TYR A 472 -4.36 -1.99 23.72
N VAL A 473 -5.30 -2.26 22.85
CA VAL A 473 -6.02 -3.53 22.83
C VAL A 473 -5.54 -4.33 21.63
N CYS A 474 -4.93 -5.49 21.88
CA CYS A 474 -4.25 -6.27 20.85
C CYS A 474 -4.88 -7.66 20.71
N LEU A 475 -5.14 -8.09 19.48
CA LEU A 475 -5.37 -9.50 19.16
C LEU A 475 -4.00 -10.17 19.01
N ILE A 476 -3.76 -11.21 19.80
CA ILE A 476 -2.50 -11.93 19.82
C ILE A 476 -2.76 -13.34 19.32
N PRO A 477 -2.13 -13.74 18.20
CA PRO A 477 -2.22 -15.11 17.73
C PRO A 477 -1.63 -16.09 18.74
N ARG A 478 -2.19 -17.29 18.82
CA ARG A 478 -1.81 -18.35 19.78
C ARG A 478 -0.29 -18.55 19.85
N LEU A 479 0.36 -18.60 18.68
CA LEU A 479 1.79 -18.86 18.53
C LEU A 479 2.68 -17.77 19.15
N TYR A 480 2.16 -16.57 19.38
CA TYR A 480 2.91 -15.42 19.87
C TYR A 480 2.60 -15.07 21.33
N LEU A 481 1.65 -15.74 21.99
CA LEU A 481 1.22 -15.40 23.36
C LEU A 481 2.39 -15.32 24.35
N ASP A 482 3.24 -16.34 24.39
CA ASP A 482 4.37 -16.38 25.34
C ASP A 482 5.47 -15.36 24.99
N LYS A 483 5.82 -15.24 23.69
CA LYS A 483 6.83 -14.29 23.23
C LYS A 483 6.38 -12.85 23.50
N PHE A 484 5.12 -12.55 23.23
CA PHE A 484 4.52 -11.23 23.45
C PHE A 484 4.40 -10.92 24.94
N LYS A 485 4.01 -11.89 25.78
CA LYS A 485 4.03 -11.77 27.24
C LYS A 485 5.39 -11.34 27.76
N HIS A 486 6.45 -12.05 27.37
CA HIS A 486 7.80 -11.73 27.78
C HIS A 486 8.22 -10.34 27.30
N TYR A 487 7.86 -9.97 26.07
CA TYR A 487 8.14 -8.63 25.54
C TYR A 487 7.48 -7.52 26.35
N VAL A 488 6.19 -7.66 26.67
CA VAL A 488 5.47 -6.68 27.50
C VAL A 488 6.13 -6.53 28.87
N LEU A 489 6.46 -7.64 29.53
CA LEU A 489 7.09 -7.63 30.85
C LEU A 489 8.53 -7.07 30.82
N TYR A 490 9.31 -7.40 29.80
CA TYR A 490 10.68 -6.90 29.60
C TYR A 490 10.72 -5.38 29.49
N HIS A 491 9.73 -4.79 28.81
CA HIS A 491 9.59 -3.34 28.66
C HIS A 491 8.80 -2.67 29.81
N HIS A 492 8.72 -3.31 30.98
CA HIS A 492 8.00 -2.80 32.16
C HIS A 492 6.52 -2.48 31.91
N GLY A 493 5.90 -3.16 30.94
CA GLY A 493 4.48 -3.08 30.67
C GLY A 493 3.65 -4.01 31.56
N THR A 494 2.34 -3.78 31.57
CA THR A 494 1.34 -4.67 32.16
C THR A 494 0.33 -5.11 31.10
N TYR A 495 -0.33 -6.24 31.32
CA TYR A 495 -1.40 -6.69 30.45
C TYR A 495 -2.54 -7.36 31.23
N LYS A 496 -3.74 -7.32 30.66
CA LYS A 496 -4.94 -8.02 31.14
C LYS A 496 -5.56 -8.76 29.96
N ILE A 497 -5.85 -10.05 30.12
CA ILE A 497 -6.57 -10.83 29.11
C ILE A 497 -8.04 -10.43 29.18
N ILE A 498 -8.62 -10.02 28.06
CA ILE A 498 -10.03 -9.66 27.94
C ILE A 498 -10.84 -10.80 27.32
N VAL A 499 -10.28 -11.45 26.29
CA VAL A 499 -10.87 -12.64 25.66
C VAL A 499 -9.79 -13.71 25.61
N SER A 500 -10.06 -14.85 26.25
CA SER A 500 -9.13 -15.97 26.39
C SER A 500 -9.18 -16.96 25.22
N ASN A 501 -10.29 -17.02 24.50
CA ASN A 501 -10.44 -17.77 23.26
C ASN A 501 -11.42 -17.05 22.31
N VAL A 502 -10.89 -16.43 21.26
CA VAL A 502 -11.68 -15.65 20.29
C VAL A 502 -12.58 -16.54 19.43
N ALA A 503 -12.13 -17.74 19.04
CA ALA A 503 -12.93 -18.68 18.24
C ALA A 503 -14.19 -19.13 18.99
N GLU A 504 -14.08 -19.49 20.27
CA GLU A 504 -15.22 -19.86 21.10
C GLU A 504 -16.20 -18.70 21.25
N TRP A 505 -15.69 -17.48 21.44
CA TRP A 505 -16.51 -16.28 21.56
C TRP A 505 -17.27 -15.98 20.26
N ASN A 506 -16.59 -16.03 19.12
CA ASN A 506 -17.19 -15.86 17.80
C ASN A 506 -18.27 -16.92 17.53
N LEU A 507 -18.04 -18.18 17.91
CA LEU A 507 -19.04 -19.26 17.80
C LEU A 507 -20.25 -19.03 18.71
N LYS A 508 -20.07 -18.57 19.94
CA LYS A 508 -21.19 -18.27 20.86
C LYS A 508 -22.12 -17.20 20.27
N ILE A 509 -21.55 -16.18 19.65
CA ILE A 509 -22.30 -15.11 18.96
C ILE A 509 -22.94 -15.67 17.68
N ASN A 510 -22.20 -16.44 16.87
CA ASN A 510 -22.67 -16.92 15.57
C ASN A 510 -23.69 -18.07 15.67
N LYS A 511 -23.71 -18.86 16.75
CA LYS A 511 -24.73 -19.91 16.98
C LYS A 511 -26.16 -19.36 17.06
N ARG A 512 -26.33 -18.06 17.28
CA ARG A 512 -27.63 -17.38 17.24
C ARG A 512 -28.12 -17.06 15.82
N ARG A 513 -27.25 -17.15 14.78
CA ARG A 513 -27.52 -16.69 13.40
C ARG A 513 -28.39 -17.61 12.52
N GLN A 514 -28.79 -18.77 13.01
CA GLN A 514 -29.66 -19.65 12.23
C GLN A 514 -31.12 -19.46 12.63
N LYS A 515 -31.86 -18.62 11.87
CA LYS A 515 -33.31 -18.79 11.67
C LYS A 515 -33.87 -17.88 10.57
N ARG A 516 -34.64 -18.54 9.68
CA ARG A 516 -35.60 -18.06 8.66
C ARG A 516 -35.07 -17.22 7.49
N SER A 517 -35.55 -17.58 6.29
CA SER A 517 -35.32 -16.83 5.06
C SER A 517 -36.07 -15.50 5.08
N LEU A 518 -35.40 -14.40 4.72
CA LEU A 518 -36.03 -13.08 4.55
C LEU A 518 -36.95 -13.02 3.32
N SER A 519 -36.84 -13.97 2.40
CA SER A 519 -37.64 -14.02 1.16
C SER A 519 -39.16 -14.18 1.39
N ALA A 520 -39.57 -14.53 2.61
CA ALA A 520 -40.97 -14.66 3.00
C ALA A 520 -41.62 -13.34 3.49
N TYR A 521 -40.84 -12.27 3.66
CA TYR A 521 -41.30 -11.04 4.30
C TYR A 521 -41.46 -9.89 3.30
N ASN A 522 -42.69 -9.36 3.20
CA ASN A 522 -43.04 -8.31 2.24
C ASN A 522 -43.11 -6.90 2.86
N ASN A 523 -43.03 -6.78 4.18
CA ASN A 523 -43.07 -5.49 4.87
C ASN A 523 -41.64 -5.00 5.14
N PRO A 524 -41.14 -3.94 4.47
CA PRO A 524 -39.76 -3.47 4.66
C PRO A 524 -39.50 -2.74 5.99
N LEU A 525 -40.53 -2.53 6.81
CA LEU A 525 -40.42 -1.89 8.13
C LEU A 525 -40.49 -2.89 9.30
N ASP A 526 -40.44 -4.18 9.00
CA ASP A 526 -40.48 -5.25 10.00
C ASP A 526 -39.20 -5.29 10.85
N SER A 527 -39.30 -5.69 12.12
CA SER A 527 -38.17 -5.76 13.04
C SER A 527 -37.14 -6.80 12.63
N ILE A 528 -37.51 -7.78 11.80
CA ILE A 528 -36.61 -8.83 11.33
C ILE A 528 -35.33 -8.29 10.65
N TYR A 529 -35.40 -7.12 9.99
CA TYR A 529 -34.24 -6.46 9.39
C TYR A 529 -33.30 -5.78 10.41
N LEU A 530 -33.69 -5.78 11.69
CA LEU A 530 -32.93 -5.27 12.84
C LEU A 530 -32.55 -6.37 13.83
N GLU A 531 -33.01 -7.59 13.59
CA GLU A 531 -32.72 -8.78 14.41
C GLU A 531 -31.43 -9.48 13.96
N ARG A 532 -30.83 -9.07 12.84
CA ARG A 532 -29.57 -9.62 12.35
C ARG A 532 -28.73 -8.66 11.50
N PHE A 533 -27.46 -8.99 11.33
CA PHE A 533 -26.59 -8.30 10.36
C PHE A 533 -26.88 -8.84 8.95
N LEU A 534 -27.48 -8.00 8.11
CA LEU A 534 -27.83 -8.34 6.73
C LEU A 534 -26.58 -8.50 5.87
N ASP A 535 -26.55 -9.54 5.04
CA ASP A 535 -25.54 -9.64 4.00
C ASP A 535 -25.75 -8.65 2.86
N TYR A 536 -24.78 -8.55 1.95
CA TYR A 536 -24.87 -7.63 0.82
C TYR A 536 -26.13 -7.84 -0.03
N GLU A 537 -26.51 -9.08 -0.36
CA GLU A 537 -27.68 -9.36 -1.19
C GLU A 537 -28.98 -9.05 -0.45
N GLU A 538 -29.08 -9.45 0.80
CA GLU A 538 -30.19 -9.15 1.70
C GLU A 538 -30.38 -7.64 1.87
N GLN A 539 -29.28 -6.90 2.04
CA GLN A 539 -29.27 -5.44 2.12
C GLN A 539 -29.82 -4.81 0.84
N GLN A 540 -29.34 -5.21 -0.34
CA GLN A 540 -29.83 -4.67 -1.62
C GLN A 540 -31.30 -5.05 -1.86
N ASN A 541 -31.69 -6.28 -1.54
CA ASN A 541 -33.08 -6.75 -1.67
C ASN A 541 -34.03 -5.96 -0.76
N TRP A 542 -33.64 -5.74 0.50
CA TRP A 542 -34.39 -4.93 1.46
C TRP A 542 -34.51 -3.46 1.02
N GLN A 543 -33.41 -2.86 0.54
CA GLN A 543 -33.43 -1.51 -0.02
C GLN A 543 -34.37 -1.39 -1.23
N ASN A 544 -34.36 -2.38 -2.12
CA ASN A 544 -35.29 -2.44 -3.24
C ASN A 544 -36.74 -2.56 -2.75
N LEU A 545 -37.01 -3.36 -1.72
CA LEU A 545 -38.34 -3.49 -1.12
C LEU A 545 -38.85 -2.16 -0.52
N LEU A 546 -37.96 -1.35 0.09
CA LEU A 546 -38.29 -0.01 0.59
C LEU A 546 -38.83 0.92 -0.52
N THR A 547 -38.35 0.78 -1.77
CA THR A 547 -38.87 1.59 -2.89
C THR A 547 -40.19 1.10 -3.46
N LYS A 548 -40.47 -0.20 -3.33
CA LYS A 548 -41.66 -0.85 -3.92
C LYS A 548 -42.87 -0.82 -2.99
N SER A 549 -42.65 -0.92 -1.68
CA SER A 549 -43.73 -1.00 -0.68
C SER A 549 -44.60 0.26 -0.62
N SER A 550 -45.92 0.08 -0.52
CA SER A 550 -46.86 1.19 -0.38
C SER A 550 -46.64 2.04 0.88
N LEU A 551 -46.00 1.48 1.91
CA LEU A 551 -45.69 2.15 3.18
C LEU A 551 -44.59 3.22 3.04
N THR A 552 -43.66 3.01 2.09
CA THR A 552 -42.38 3.72 2.04
C THR A 552 -42.07 4.33 0.67
N LYS A 553 -42.66 3.85 -0.43
CA LYS A 553 -42.39 4.29 -1.82
C LYS A 553 -42.48 5.79 -2.07
N ASN A 554 -43.30 6.51 -1.30
CA ASN A 554 -43.46 7.96 -1.44
C ASN A 554 -42.39 8.77 -0.67
N TYR A 555 -41.53 8.08 0.09
CA TYR A 555 -40.55 8.68 0.98
C TYR A 555 -39.12 8.26 0.65
N VAL A 556 -38.93 7.13 -0.05
CA VAL A 556 -37.62 6.53 -0.30
C VAL A 556 -37.26 6.59 -1.78
N LYS A 557 -36.02 6.98 -2.08
CA LYS A 557 -35.37 6.84 -3.40
C LYS A 557 -33.98 6.26 -3.21
N LEU A 558 -33.58 5.33 -4.07
CA LEU A 558 -32.22 4.79 -4.09
C LEU A 558 -31.39 5.56 -5.11
N HIS A 559 -30.13 5.82 -4.76
CA HIS A 559 -29.13 6.40 -5.66
C HIS A 559 -27.93 5.43 -5.71
N PRO A 560 -27.79 4.66 -6.79
CA PRO A 560 -26.53 3.99 -7.09
C PRO A 560 -25.48 5.06 -7.36
N ILE A 561 -24.39 5.07 -6.58
CA ILE A 561 -23.34 6.10 -6.69
C ILE A 561 -22.07 5.59 -7.36
N GLY A 562 -22.01 4.31 -7.69
CA GLY A 562 -20.89 3.66 -8.35
C GLY A 562 -20.70 2.23 -7.86
N PHE A 563 -19.53 1.66 -8.17
CA PHE A 563 -19.17 0.28 -7.85
C PHE A 563 -17.90 0.22 -7.01
N THR A 564 -17.75 -0.86 -6.25
CA THR A 564 -16.51 -1.24 -5.56
C THR A 564 -15.52 -1.93 -6.50
N TYR A 565 -14.35 -2.32 -5.98
CA TYR A 565 -13.36 -3.07 -6.76
C TYR A 565 -13.91 -4.42 -7.26
N GLU A 566 -14.58 -5.19 -6.41
CA GLU A 566 -15.21 -6.48 -6.78
C GLU A 566 -16.60 -6.30 -7.42
N ASN A 567 -16.87 -5.11 -7.99
CA ASN A 567 -18.07 -4.79 -8.77
C ASN A 567 -19.40 -4.88 -8.01
N ARG A 568 -19.41 -4.56 -6.70
CA ARG A 568 -20.65 -4.39 -5.92
C ARG A 568 -21.12 -2.94 -5.96
N THR A 569 -22.42 -2.74 -6.13
CA THR A 569 -23.03 -1.41 -6.23
C THR A 569 -23.11 -0.75 -4.85
N LEU A 570 -22.64 0.50 -4.78
CA LEU A 570 -22.84 1.36 -3.62
C LEU A 570 -24.17 2.10 -3.75
N THR A 571 -25.11 1.81 -2.84
CA THR A 571 -26.48 2.31 -2.91
C THR A 571 -26.80 3.23 -1.73
N VAL A 572 -27.04 4.51 -2.02
CA VAL A 572 -27.49 5.50 -1.04
C VAL A 572 -29.02 5.48 -0.95
N VAL A 573 -29.54 5.35 0.27
CA VAL A 573 -30.97 5.44 0.59
C VAL A 573 -31.32 6.89 0.92
N GLN A 574 -32.04 7.57 0.03
CA GLN A 574 -32.60 8.88 0.29
C GLN A 574 -33.96 8.76 0.98
N ILE A 575 -34.15 9.46 2.11
CA ILE A 575 -35.44 9.59 2.80
C ILE A 575 -35.88 11.06 2.79
N SER A 576 -37.03 11.35 2.17
CA SER A 576 -37.60 12.69 2.10
C SER A 576 -39.14 12.67 2.20
N THR A 577 -39.71 13.65 2.88
CA THR A 577 -41.18 13.87 2.92
C THR A 577 -41.74 14.58 1.69
N LYS A 578 -40.89 14.93 0.72
CA LYS A 578 -41.27 15.68 -0.49
C LYS A 578 -40.73 15.06 -1.79
N LEU A 579 -40.43 13.76 -1.81
CA LEU A 579 -39.83 13.07 -2.95
C LEU A 579 -40.49 13.41 -4.30
N ASN A 580 -41.82 13.48 -4.32
CA ASN A 580 -42.63 13.71 -5.53
C ASN A 580 -43.17 15.15 -5.67
N ARG A 581 -42.63 16.11 -4.90
CA ARG A 581 -43.08 17.52 -4.96
C ARG A 581 -42.00 18.38 -5.60
N LEU A 582 -42.32 19.02 -6.72
CA LEU A 582 -41.57 20.12 -7.33
C LEU A 582 -41.51 21.32 -6.37
N SER A 583 -40.70 21.22 -5.33
CA SER A 583 -40.49 22.27 -4.34
C SER A 583 -39.36 23.17 -4.80
N LYS A 584 -39.67 24.42 -5.16
CA LYS A 584 -38.66 25.44 -5.50
C LYS A 584 -37.66 25.75 -4.36
N LYS A 585 -37.97 25.35 -3.11
CA LYS A 585 -37.11 25.58 -1.94
C LYS A 585 -36.25 24.33 -1.66
N LYS A 586 -34.93 24.46 -1.84
CA LYS A 586 -33.93 23.42 -1.54
C LYS A 586 -33.92 23.09 -0.05
N ARG A 587 -33.93 21.80 0.31
CA ARG A 587 -33.87 21.30 1.69
C ARG A 587 -32.45 20.94 2.07
N ALA A 588 -32.12 21.08 3.36
CA ALA A 588 -30.80 20.74 3.86
C ALA A 588 -30.60 19.22 3.84
N GLY A 589 -29.49 18.74 3.29
CA GLY A 589 -29.13 17.32 3.29
C GLY A 589 -28.44 16.92 4.60
N VAL A 590 -28.71 15.71 5.06
CA VAL A 590 -27.96 15.01 6.11
C VAL A 590 -27.40 13.74 5.49
N TRP A 591 -26.07 13.64 5.44
CA TRP A 591 -25.37 12.44 5.02
C TRP A 591 -25.06 11.56 6.23
N ILE A 592 -25.34 10.27 6.12
CA ILE A 592 -24.95 9.25 7.11
C ILE A 592 -24.32 8.08 6.36
N ASP A 593 -23.09 7.71 6.68
CA ASP A 593 -22.47 6.49 6.17
C ASP A 593 -22.00 5.55 7.29
N ALA A 594 -21.90 4.27 6.97
CA ALA A 594 -21.50 3.21 7.88
C ALA A 594 -20.78 2.06 7.14
N GLY A 595 -20.12 1.17 7.90
CA GLY A 595 -19.44 0.02 7.33
C GLY A 595 -18.26 0.39 6.42
N MET A 596 -17.55 1.48 6.75
CA MET A 596 -16.33 1.86 6.03
C MET A 596 -15.17 0.93 6.38
N HIS A 597 -15.07 0.51 7.64
CA HIS A 597 -14.26 -0.64 8.02
C HIS A 597 -15.10 -1.91 8.09
N ALA A 598 -14.64 -2.97 7.44
CA ALA A 598 -15.42 -4.19 7.19
C ALA A 598 -15.85 -4.94 8.47
N ARG A 599 -14.97 -5.03 9.48
CA ARG A 599 -15.22 -5.72 10.76
C ARG A 599 -16.26 -5.05 11.69
N GLU A 600 -16.70 -3.84 11.38
CA GLU A 600 -17.51 -2.98 12.25
C GLU A 600 -19.03 -3.15 12.03
N TRP A 601 -19.51 -4.38 12.17
CA TRP A 601 -20.86 -4.78 11.71
C TRP A 601 -22.00 -4.01 12.36
N LEU A 602 -21.83 -3.60 13.62
CA LEU A 602 -22.83 -2.82 14.35
C LEU A 602 -23.11 -1.46 13.70
N SER A 603 -22.12 -0.83 13.06
CA SER A 603 -22.32 0.44 12.36
C SER A 603 -23.37 0.32 11.24
N MET A 604 -23.31 -0.77 10.47
CA MET A 604 -24.24 -1.06 9.37
C MET A 604 -25.64 -1.34 9.90
N GLY A 605 -25.75 -2.15 10.97
CA GLY A 605 -27.02 -2.42 11.65
C GLY A 605 -27.67 -1.14 12.19
N VAL A 606 -26.90 -0.24 12.82
CA VAL A 606 -27.40 1.04 13.33
C VAL A 606 -27.82 1.98 12.19
N ALA A 607 -27.13 1.98 11.04
CA ALA A 607 -27.58 2.72 9.86
C ALA A 607 -28.95 2.22 9.36
N ASN A 608 -29.15 0.90 9.30
CA ASN A 608 -30.44 0.29 8.96
C ASN A 608 -31.54 0.63 9.99
N TYR A 609 -31.18 0.64 11.28
CA TYR A 609 -32.06 1.09 12.35
C TYR A 609 -32.53 2.53 12.15
N ILE A 610 -31.62 3.45 11.82
CA ILE A 610 -31.96 4.85 11.55
C ILE A 610 -32.94 4.95 10.37
N ILE A 611 -32.73 4.21 9.28
CA ILE A 611 -33.64 4.16 8.13
C ILE A 611 -35.04 3.75 8.57
N ILE A 612 -35.18 2.61 9.26
CA ILE A 612 -36.48 2.11 9.72
C ILE A 612 -37.15 3.11 10.65
N ARG A 613 -36.42 3.66 11.63
CA ARG A 613 -36.99 4.60 12.60
C ARG A 613 -37.41 5.92 12.02
N LEU A 614 -36.67 6.46 11.04
CA LEU A 614 -37.12 7.64 10.29
C LEU A 614 -38.46 7.37 9.60
N LEU A 615 -38.58 6.20 8.96
CA LEU A 615 -39.79 5.83 8.21
C LEU A 615 -40.96 5.48 9.12
N THR A 616 -40.75 4.84 10.26
CA THR A 616 -41.81 4.48 11.20
C THR A 616 -42.29 5.71 11.97
N LEU A 617 -41.38 6.52 12.51
CA LEU A 617 -41.73 7.64 13.39
C LEU A 617 -42.09 8.94 12.67
N LYS A 618 -42.03 8.98 11.32
CA LYS A 618 -42.29 10.19 10.51
C LYS A 618 -43.60 10.92 10.84
N ASN A 619 -44.62 10.19 11.30
CA ASN A 619 -45.94 10.74 11.63
C ASN A 619 -46.27 10.69 13.13
N GLU A 620 -45.52 9.91 13.92
CA GLU A 620 -45.83 9.59 15.31
C GLU A 620 -45.05 10.46 16.31
N ASN A 621 -43.82 10.85 15.95
CA ASN A 621 -42.97 11.66 16.82
C ASN A 621 -42.82 13.08 16.28
N LYS A 622 -43.26 14.09 17.06
CA LYS A 622 -43.21 15.50 16.66
C LYS A 622 -41.79 15.97 16.31
N LYS A 623 -40.78 15.58 17.10
CA LYS A 623 -39.39 16.00 16.88
C LYS A 623 -38.87 15.40 15.55
N VAL A 624 -39.08 14.10 15.33
CA VAL A 624 -38.69 13.43 14.08
C VAL A 624 -39.42 14.04 12.88
N LYS A 625 -40.73 14.28 13.01
CA LYS A 625 -41.55 14.93 11.97
C LYS A 625 -41.03 16.31 11.60
N ASP A 626 -40.62 17.12 12.58
CA ASP A 626 -40.09 18.46 12.31
C ASP A 626 -38.70 18.41 11.67
N VAL A 627 -37.83 17.49 12.10
CA VAL A 627 -36.55 17.22 11.43
C VAL A 627 -36.77 16.80 9.97
N LEU A 628 -37.68 15.85 9.73
CA LEU A 628 -38.08 15.38 8.40
C LEU A 628 -38.90 16.38 7.58
N LYS A 629 -39.22 17.58 8.10
CA LYS A 629 -39.73 18.71 7.30
C LYS A 629 -38.61 19.64 6.82
N HIS A 630 -37.48 19.64 7.51
CA HIS A 630 -36.36 20.53 7.22
C HIS A 630 -35.22 19.85 6.48
N PHE A 631 -34.94 18.59 6.81
CA PHE A 631 -33.83 17.82 6.27
C PHE A 631 -34.27 16.69 5.36
N ASP A 632 -33.47 16.39 4.35
CA ASP A 632 -33.51 15.14 3.59
C ASP A 632 -32.32 14.29 4.01
N PHE A 633 -32.54 13.00 4.25
CA PHE A 633 -31.48 12.08 4.68
C PHE A 633 -30.95 11.30 3.49
N TYR A 634 -29.64 11.15 3.41
CA TYR A 634 -28.91 10.34 2.44
C TYR A 634 -28.05 9.36 3.23
N ILE A 635 -28.45 8.09 3.26
CA ILE A 635 -27.85 7.08 4.13
C ILE A 635 -27.17 6.03 3.27
N LEU A 636 -25.87 5.81 3.43
CA LEU A 636 -25.09 4.74 2.80
C LEU A 636 -24.74 3.69 3.87
N PRO A 637 -25.55 2.63 4.04
CA PRO A 637 -25.38 1.71 5.16
C PRO A 637 -24.14 0.82 5.08
N MET A 638 -23.56 0.66 3.89
CA MET A 638 -22.46 -0.26 3.62
C MET A 638 -21.51 0.39 2.61
N VAL A 639 -20.50 1.10 3.12
CA VAL A 639 -19.46 1.76 2.30
C VAL A 639 -18.50 0.75 1.68
N ASN A 640 -18.16 -0.31 2.41
CA ASN A 640 -17.19 -1.34 2.02
C ASN A 640 -17.85 -2.74 1.94
N PRO A 641 -18.74 -2.99 0.96
CA PRO A 641 -19.41 -4.28 0.82
C PRO A 641 -18.45 -5.44 0.52
N ASP A 642 -17.36 -5.20 -0.21
CA ASP A 642 -16.37 -6.24 -0.54
C ASP A 642 -15.64 -6.73 0.72
N GLY A 643 -15.09 -5.78 1.49
CA GLY A 643 -14.46 -6.09 2.76
C GLY A 643 -15.46 -6.70 3.74
N TYR A 644 -16.70 -6.21 3.78
CA TYR A 644 -17.73 -6.75 4.67
C TYR A 644 -18.01 -8.22 4.37
N GLU A 645 -18.26 -8.58 3.11
CA GLU A 645 -18.48 -9.98 2.72
C GLU A 645 -17.26 -10.85 3.03
N TYR A 646 -16.05 -10.35 2.77
CA TYR A 646 -14.82 -11.04 3.17
C TYR A 646 -14.75 -11.24 4.68
N SER A 647 -15.20 -10.27 5.48
CA SER A 647 -15.25 -10.40 6.93
C SER A 647 -16.30 -11.39 7.42
N ARG A 648 -17.42 -11.53 6.71
CA ARG A 648 -18.44 -12.52 7.06
C ARG A 648 -18.00 -13.92 6.71
N GLN A 649 -17.27 -14.09 5.61
CA GLN A 649 -17.05 -15.37 4.97
C GLN A 649 -15.66 -15.96 5.21
N THR A 650 -14.65 -15.11 5.37
CA THR A 650 -13.24 -15.48 5.43
C THR A 650 -12.62 -14.99 6.74
N ASP A 651 -12.33 -13.70 6.88
CA ASP A 651 -11.62 -13.14 8.03
C ASP A 651 -12.47 -12.15 8.82
N ARG A 652 -13.05 -12.60 9.95
CA ARG A 652 -13.94 -11.79 10.80
C ARG A 652 -13.37 -10.44 11.22
N LEU A 653 -12.05 -10.29 11.30
CA LEU A 653 -11.39 -9.07 11.74
C LEU A 653 -10.79 -8.25 10.58
N TRP A 654 -11.11 -8.60 9.34
CA TRP A 654 -10.77 -7.81 8.16
C TRP A 654 -11.32 -6.38 8.27
N ARG A 655 -10.45 -5.38 8.10
CA ARG A 655 -10.79 -3.96 8.23
C ARG A 655 -10.95 -3.25 6.89
N ARG A 656 -10.05 -3.54 5.95
CA ARG A 656 -9.80 -2.77 4.71
C ARG A 656 -10.81 -3.12 3.61
N ASN A 657 -10.74 -2.44 2.46
CA ASN A 657 -11.45 -2.90 1.26
C ASN A 657 -10.75 -4.12 0.63
N ARG A 658 -11.09 -4.46 -0.62
CA ARG A 658 -10.57 -5.64 -1.33
C ARG A 658 -9.85 -5.32 -2.64
N SER A 659 -9.45 -4.07 -2.86
CA SER A 659 -8.56 -3.74 -3.99
C SER A 659 -7.24 -4.51 -3.86
N PRO A 660 -6.66 -5.04 -4.94
CA PRO A 660 -5.33 -5.62 -4.90
C PRO A 660 -4.33 -4.51 -4.58
N THR A 661 -3.37 -4.83 -3.75
CA THR A 661 -2.25 -3.95 -3.49
C THR A 661 -1.14 -4.29 -4.49
N ILE A 662 -0.64 -3.28 -5.21
CA ILE A 662 0.53 -3.46 -6.05
C ILE A 662 1.75 -3.45 -5.10
N TYR A 663 2.24 -4.64 -4.75
CA TYR A 663 3.39 -4.86 -3.87
C TYR A 663 4.38 -5.82 -4.55
N SER A 664 5.61 -5.36 -4.77
CA SER A 664 6.61 -6.05 -5.59
C SER A 664 7.66 -6.85 -4.78
N ASP A 665 7.52 -6.96 -3.45
CA ASP A 665 8.42 -7.82 -2.68
C ASP A 665 7.94 -9.28 -2.71
N PHE A 666 8.57 -10.07 -3.58
CA PHE A 666 8.37 -11.52 -3.77
C PHE A 666 8.63 -12.41 -2.53
N TRP A 667 8.94 -11.84 -1.36
CA TRP A 667 9.51 -12.55 -0.21
C TRP A 667 8.69 -12.53 1.09
N ILE A 668 7.52 -11.87 1.12
CA ILE A 668 6.63 -11.91 2.30
C ILE A 668 5.28 -12.55 1.92
N PRO A 669 5.10 -13.87 2.14
CA PRO A 669 3.84 -14.55 1.89
C PRO A 669 2.87 -14.27 3.03
N HIS A 670 2.34 -13.06 3.13
CA HIS A 670 1.22 -12.75 4.02
C HIS A 670 0.00 -12.34 3.19
N LYS A 671 -1.05 -13.18 3.21
CA LYS A 671 -2.34 -12.93 2.53
C LYS A 671 -2.95 -11.56 2.86
N SER A 672 -2.64 -10.99 4.03
CA SER A 672 -3.09 -9.66 4.45
C SER A 672 -2.39 -8.52 3.70
N CYS A 673 -1.20 -8.73 3.11
CA CYS A 673 -0.47 -7.67 2.42
C CYS A 673 -0.93 -7.45 0.98
N SER A 674 -1.60 -8.43 0.37
CA SER A 674 -1.93 -8.47 -1.07
C SER A 674 -3.22 -7.74 -1.43
N TYR A 675 -4.02 -7.34 -0.44
CA TYR A 675 -5.31 -6.71 -0.67
C TYR A 675 -5.62 -5.67 0.40
N GLY A 676 -6.30 -4.62 -0.02
CA GLY A 676 -7.03 -3.71 0.84
C GLY A 676 -6.27 -2.45 1.23
N VAL A 677 -7.00 -1.34 1.17
CA VAL A 677 -6.68 -0.01 1.68
C VAL A 677 -7.66 0.34 2.82
N ASP A 678 -7.16 1.04 3.83
CA ASP A 678 -7.99 1.67 4.85
C ASP A 678 -8.71 2.88 4.23
N LEU A 679 -10.00 2.71 3.94
CA LEU A 679 -10.83 3.74 3.33
C LEU A 679 -10.85 5.04 4.17
N ASN A 680 -10.75 4.95 5.50
CA ASN A 680 -10.71 6.12 6.39
C ASN A 680 -9.29 6.69 6.60
N ARG A 681 -8.35 6.30 5.72
CA ARG A 681 -7.05 6.96 5.52
C ARG A 681 -6.86 7.42 4.08
N ASN A 682 -7.84 7.20 3.20
CA ASN A 682 -7.72 7.44 1.77
C ASN A 682 -8.34 8.75 1.30
N PHE A 683 -9.05 9.53 2.13
CA PHE A 683 -9.66 10.79 1.68
C PHE A 683 -8.61 11.87 1.36
N PRO A 684 -8.86 12.78 0.39
CA PRO A 684 -7.88 13.74 -0.12
C PRO A 684 -7.75 14.99 0.75
N PHE A 685 -7.57 14.81 2.06
CA PHE A 685 -7.35 15.92 2.99
C PHE A 685 -6.29 15.54 4.02
N GLU A 686 -5.19 16.29 4.03
CA GLU A 686 -4.02 16.02 4.89
C GLU A 686 -3.53 14.56 4.82
N TRP A 687 -3.70 13.94 3.64
CA TRP A 687 -3.56 12.49 3.40
C TRP A 687 -2.15 11.93 3.64
N ASP A 688 -1.10 12.75 3.46
CA ASP A 688 0.30 12.34 3.64
C ASP A 688 0.95 12.94 4.91
N THR A 689 0.15 13.32 5.91
CA THR A 689 0.66 13.95 7.14
C THR A 689 0.98 12.94 8.25
N TYR A 690 -0.05 12.31 8.84
CA TYR A 690 0.08 11.51 10.07
C TYR A 690 -0.78 10.24 10.05
N ALA A 691 -0.26 9.14 10.62
CA ALA A 691 -0.95 7.90 11.01
C ALA A 691 -1.75 7.10 9.94
N GLY A 692 -1.60 7.43 8.65
CA GLY A 692 -1.85 6.48 7.57
C GLY A 692 -0.55 5.76 7.21
N SER A 693 -0.54 4.43 7.25
CA SER A 693 0.66 3.68 6.87
C SER A 693 0.89 3.72 5.36
N ARG A 694 2.16 3.73 4.97
CA ARG A 694 2.59 3.57 3.57
C ARG A 694 2.84 2.10 3.19
N SER A 695 2.84 1.19 4.16
CA SER A 695 3.05 -0.23 3.91
C SER A 695 1.71 -0.93 3.66
N PRO A 696 1.53 -1.64 2.53
CA PRO A 696 0.33 -2.41 2.21
C PRO A 696 0.00 -3.54 3.20
N CYS A 697 0.97 -3.94 4.01
CA CYS A 697 0.79 -4.96 5.04
C CYS A 697 0.10 -4.45 6.31
N GLN A 698 -0.18 -3.16 6.41
CA GLN A 698 -0.62 -2.53 7.64
C GLN A 698 -2.11 -2.23 7.58
N GLU A 699 -2.81 -2.42 8.69
CA GLU A 699 -4.27 -2.21 8.75
C GLU A 699 -4.69 -0.75 8.53
N THR A 700 -3.75 0.19 8.69
CA THR A 700 -3.94 1.61 8.42
C THR A 700 -3.35 2.04 7.07
N TYR A 701 -3.07 1.09 6.15
CA TYR A 701 -2.54 1.40 4.83
C TYR A 701 -3.43 2.39 4.10
N ARG A 702 -2.87 3.55 3.75
CA ARG A 702 -3.63 4.71 3.25
C ARG A 702 -3.92 4.70 1.74
N GLY A 703 -3.44 3.68 1.04
CA GLY A 703 -3.43 3.62 -0.41
C GLY A 703 -2.20 4.29 -1.02
N GLN A 704 -2.04 4.17 -2.33
CA GLN A 704 -0.92 4.76 -3.08
C GLN A 704 -1.14 6.25 -3.37
N LEU A 705 -2.40 6.66 -3.51
CA LEU A 705 -2.81 8.04 -3.82
C LEU A 705 -4.04 8.41 -2.98
N PRO A 706 -4.24 9.71 -2.69
CA PRO A 706 -5.48 10.15 -2.08
C PRO A 706 -6.64 9.90 -3.05
N ALA A 707 -7.77 9.45 -2.51
CA ALA A 707 -8.95 9.01 -3.26
C ALA A 707 -8.60 7.97 -4.34
N SER A 708 -7.69 7.03 -4.06
CA SER A 708 -7.40 5.90 -4.96
C SER A 708 -8.56 4.92 -5.04
N GLU A 709 -9.25 4.70 -3.91
CA GLU A 709 -10.26 3.64 -3.79
C GLU A 709 -11.60 4.05 -4.40
N ALA A 710 -12.22 3.14 -5.14
CA ALA A 710 -13.48 3.38 -5.84
C ALA A 710 -14.59 3.80 -4.87
N GLU A 711 -14.65 3.18 -3.69
CA GLU A 711 -15.60 3.52 -2.63
C GLU A 711 -15.48 4.98 -2.19
N VAL A 712 -14.24 5.45 -1.99
CA VAL A 712 -13.94 6.82 -1.57
C VAL A 712 -14.21 7.81 -2.69
N LYS A 713 -13.82 7.49 -3.94
CA LYS A 713 -14.12 8.30 -5.12
C LYS A 713 -15.63 8.52 -5.28
N ASN A 714 -16.44 7.47 -5.17
CA ASN A 714 -17.89 7.54 -5.32
C ASN A 714 -18.54 8.41 -4.24
N ILE A 715 -18.07 8.32 -2.98
CA ILE A 715 -18.55 9.19 -1.89
C ILE A 715 -18.16 10.65 -2.16
N ILE A 716 -16.89 10.92 -2.50
CA ILE A 716 -16.42 12.28 -2.81
C ILE A 716 -17.24 12.86 -3.96
N GLN A 717 -17.43 12.09 -5.03
CA GLN A 717 -18.21 12.49 -6.19
C GLN A 717 -19.65 12.82 -5.79
N PHE A 718 -20.29 11.98 -4.96
CA PHE A 718 -21.64 12.26 -4.47
C PHE A 718 -21.69 13.51 -3.57
N LEU A 719 -20.68 13.78 -2.76
CA LEU A 719 -20.67 14.94 -1.86
C LEU A 719 -20.29 16.25 -2.57
N THR A 720 -19.53 16.19 -3.67
CA THR A 720 -18.94 17.37 -4.34
C THR A 720 -19.53 17.72 -5.71
N ASN A 721 -20.12 16.76 -6.44
CA ASN A 721 -20.57 17.01 -7.81
C ASN A 721 -21.63 18.10 -7.89
N LYS A 722 -21.33 19.15 -8.67
CA LYS A 722 -22.34 20.05 -9.24
C LYS A 722 -22.65 19.50 -10.63
N LYS A 723 -23.79 18.85 -10.84
CA LYS A 723 -24.22 18.61 -12.23
C LYS A 723 -24.54 19.96 -12.89
N GLU A 724 -23.81 20.30 -13.94
CA GLU A 724 -24.05 21.49 -14.79
C GLU A 724 -24.94 21.20 -16.02
N GLU A 725 -25.33 19.93 -16.29
CA GLU A 725 -25.84 19.58 -17.63
C GLU A 725 -27.31 19.17 -17.77
N ASP A 726 -28.13 19.15 -16.72
CA ASP A 726 -29.56 18.96 -16.92
C ASP A 726 -30.34 20.20 -16.46
N ASN A 727 -31.12 20.78 -17.37
CA ASN A 727 -32.21 21.72 -17.08
C ASN A 727 -33.31 21.12 -16.19
N ASP A 728 -33.04 20.01 -15.50
CA ASP A 728 -33.93 19.35 -14.58
C ASP A 728 -33.59 19.72 -13.13
N GLN A 729 -34.65 20.00 -12.39
CA GLN A 729 -34.66 20.89 -11.24
C GLN A 729 -34.23 20.20 -9.93
N PHE A 730 -33.23 19.31 -9.98
CA PHE A 730 -32.78 18.51 -8.84
C PHE A 730 -31.24 18.52 -8.67
N ASP A 731 -30.75 19.50 -7.91
CA ASP A 731 -29.37 19.56 -7.41
C ASP A 731 -29.38 19.33 -5.89
N PRO A 732 -29.13 18.10 -5.41
CA PRO A 732 -29.00 17.78 -3.99
C PRO A 732 -27.67 18.25 -3.37
N HIS A 733 -26.71 18.73 -4.17
CA HIS A 733 -25.31 18.87 -3.78
C HIS A 733 -24.94 20.26 -3.24
N ARG A 734 -25.73 21.31 -3.52
CA ARG A 734 -25.58 22.62 -2.85
C ARG A 734 -26.16 22.69 -1.44
N SER A 735 -26.71 21.60 -0.89
CA SER A 735 -27.50 21.67 0.35
C SER A 735 -27.09 20.71 1.47
N MET A 736 -26.05 19.88 1.34
CA MET A 736 -25.59 19.05 2.45
C MET A 736 -25.11 19.93 3.61
N ARG A 737 -25.68 19.73 4.81
CA ARG A 737 -25.41 20.55 6.00
C ARG A 737 -24.77 19.77 7.13
N VAL A 738 -25.02 18.47 7.18
CA VAL A 738 -24.55 17.60 8.27
C VAL A 738 -24.04 16.28 7.69
N TYR A 739 -22.91 15.81 8.22
CA TYR A 739 -22.26 14.55 7.87
C TYR A 739 -22.04 13.74 9.15
N PHE A 740 -22.51 12.50 9.16
CA PHE A 740 -22.25 11.52 10.20
C PHE A 740 -21.61 10.27 9.60
N ASN A 741 -20.46 9.90 10.10
CA ASN A 741 -19.79 8.65 9.75
C ASN A 741 -19.80 7.74 10.98
N LEU A 742 -20.42 6.57 10.84
CA LEU A 742 -20.61 5.61 11.92
C LEU A 742 -19.51 4.55 11.88
N HIS A 743 -18.78 4.44 12.98
CA HIS A 743 -17.74 3.44 13.23
C HIS A 743 -18.05 2.66 14.50
N THR A 744 -17.39 1.52 14.68
CA THR A 744 -17.34 0.84 15.98
C THR A 744 -15.88 0.55 16.31
N TYR A 745 -15.37 0.78 17.50
CA TYR A 745 -16.09 1.06 18.75
C TYR A 745 -15.31 2.04 19.63
N GLY A 746 -15.94 2.50 20.71
CA GLY A 746 -15.30 3.30 21.75
C GLY A 746 -16.22 4.27 22.49
N ARG A 747 -17.48 4.44 22.08
CA ARG A 747 -18.41 5.47 22.57
C ARG A 747 -17.81 6.88 22.46
N TYR A 748 -17.44 7.28 21.24
CA TYR A 748 -16.97 8.62 20.95
C TYR A 748 -17.90 9.36 20.00
N TRP A 749 -18.09 10.66 20.25
CA TRP A 749 -18.64 11.60 19.29
C TRP A 749 -17.53 12.58 18.92
N LEU A 750 -16.85 12.25 17.82
CA LEU A 750 -15.63 12.93 17.40
C LEU A 750 -15.95 14.10 16.48
N LEU A 751 -15.26 15.20 16.73
CA LEU A 751 -15.29 16.42 15.94
C LEU A 751 -13.95 16.62 15.22
N PRO A 752 -13.92 17.33 14.08
CA PRO A 752 -12.68 17.71 13.43
C PRO A 752 -11.83 18.63 14.31
N TRP A 753 -10.52 18.68 14.13
CA TRP A 753 -9.75 17.93 13.14
C TRP A 753 -9.19 16.62 13.70
N SER A 754 -9.05 15.62 12.84
CA SER A 754 -8.35 14.37 13.14
C SER A 754 -6.86 14.51 12.86
N TYR A 755 -6.42 15.23 11.83
CA TYR A 755 -4.99 15.31 11.47
C TYR A 755 -4.12 16.16 12.42
N THR A 756 -4.71 17.07 13.20
CA THR A 756 -3.95 18.01 14.05
C THR A 756 -4.65 18.29 15.37
N LYS A 757 -3.86 18.44 16.45
CA LYS A 757 -4.32 18.88 17.77
C LYS A 757 -4.37 20.41 17.91
N HIS A 758 -3.75 21.15 17.00
CA HIS A 758 -3.49 22.59 17.20
C HIS A 758 -4.56 23.48 16.58
N LEU A 759 -5.28 22.98 15.58
CA LEU A 759 -6.31 23.73 14.86
C LEU A 759 -7.70 23.21 15.20
N LYS A 760 -8.70 24.08 15.07
CA LYS A 760 -10.12 23.75 15.20
C LYS A 760 -10.92 24.45 14.10
N PRO A 761 -12.00 23.86 13.58
CA PRO A 761 -12.90 24.56 12.66
C PRO A 761 -13.60 25.74 13.35
N ASN A 762 -14.01 26.75 12.59
CA ASN A 762 -14.61 27.98 13.13
C ASN A 762 -15.85 27.73 14.00
N ASP A 763 -16.68 26.75 13.62
CA ASP A 763 -17.93 26.42 14.31
C ASP A 763 -17.76 25.37 15.43
N PHE A 764 -16.52 24.99 15.80
CA PHE A 764 -16.20 23.89 16.72
C PHE A 764 -16.92 23.98 18.06
N ASN A 765 -16.90 25.12 18.74
CA ASN A 765 -17.54 25.27 20.05
C ASN A 765 -19.07 25.11 19.97
N SER A 766 -19.69 25.58 18.89
CA SER A 766 -21.13 25.40 18.69
C SER A 766 -21.47 23.94 18.42
N MET A 767 -20.66 23.25 17.62
CA MET A 767 -20.79 21.82 17.38
C MET A 767 -20.64 21.02 18.67
N LEU A 768 -19.58 21.30 19.44
CA LEU A 768 -19.26 20.62 20.69
C LEU A 768 -20.40 20.73 21.71
N ASN A 769 -20.91 21.95 21.94
CA ASN A 769 -22.00 22.17 22.90
C ASN A 769 -23.27 21.41 22.49
N ARG A 770 -23.62 21.44 21.19
CA ARG A 770 -24.81 20.73 20.69
C ARG A 770 -24.64 19.22 20.74
N SER A 771 -23.43 18.71 20.47
CA SER A 771 -23.10 17.29 20.62
C SER A 771 -23.18 16.85 22.09
N ALA A 772 -22.73 17.67 23.03
CA ALA A 772 -22.88 17.39 24.46
C ALA A 772 -24.35 17.32 24.90
N GLU A 773 -25.22 18.20 24.37
CA GLU A 773 -26.68 18.12 24.59
C GLU A 773 -27.31 16.85 23.99
N ALA A 774 -26.85 16.47 22.79
CA ALA A 774 -27.28 15.23 22.15
C ALA A 774 -26.89 14.00 22.98
N ILE A 775 -25.65 13.94 23.49
CA ILE A 775 -25.17 12.87 24.37
C ILE A 775 -25.96 12.83 25.68
N LYS A 776 -26.25 13.99 26.29
CA LYS A 776 -27.12 14.02 27.47
C LYS A 776 -28.50 13.42 27.18
N THR A 777 -29.04 13.65 26.00
CA THR A 777 -30.31 13.05 25.55
C THR A 777 -30.20 11.53 25.36
N MET A 778 -29.07 11.07 24.82
CA MET A 778 -28.77 9.63 24.69
C MET A 778 -28.77 8.94 26.06
N SER A 779 -28.05 9.49 27.04
CA SER A 779 -28.00 8.94 28.41
C SER A 779 -29.38 8.89 29.07
N THR A 780 -30.22 9.92 28.88
CA THR A 780 -31.59 9.91 29.42
C THR A 780 -32.52 8.89 28.74
N THR A 781 -32.27 8.56 27.47
CA THR A 781 -33.11 7.62 26.71
C THR A 781 -32.84 6.17 27.12
N MET A 782 -31.64 5.88 27.62
CA MET A 782 -31.21 4.52 27.94
C MET A 782 -31.38 4.11 29.40
N ASN A 783 -31.82 5.01 30.30
CA ASN A 783 -31.81 4.79 31.76
C ASN A 783 -30.46 4.26 32.30
N ASN A 784 -29.39 4.45 31.53
CA ASN A 784 -28.06 3.97 31.79
C ASN A 784 -27.10 5.16 31.72
N ASN A 785 -26.02 5.11 32.51
CA ASN A 785 -24.91 6.05 32.46
C ASN A 785 -24.08 5.85 31.17
N SER A 786 -24.70 5.93 29.99
CA SER A 786 -23.98 5.96 28.72
C SER A 786 -23.07 7.18 28.68
N SER A 787 -21.78 6.97 28.92
CA SER A 787 -20.75 8.00 28.86
C SER A 787 -20.09 7.99 27.49
N TYR A 788 -20.68 8.72 26.53
CA TYR A 788 -19.95 9.07 25.31
C TYR A 788 -18.98 10.21 25.59
N HIS A 789 -17.76 10.09 25.09
CA HIS A 789 -16.80 11.19 25.09
C HIS A 789 -17.02 12.04 23.85
N VAL A 790 -17.01 13.36 24.01
CA VAL A 790 -17.19 14.32 22.91
C VAL A 790 -16.05 15.31 22.88
N GLY A 791 -15.52 15.56 21.69
CA GLY A 791 -14.34 16.41 21.54
C GLY A 791 -13.67 16.22 20.19
N GLN A 792 -12.53 16.89 20.04
CA GLN A 792 -11.74 16.81 18.84
C GLN A 792 -11.11 15.42 18.68
N ALA A 793 -11.22 14.83 17.49
CA ALA A 793 -10.76 13.49 17.15
C ALA A 793 -9.30 13.27 17.54
N SER A 794 -8.41 14.17 17.12
CA SER A 794 -6.99 14.07 17.42
C SER A 794 -6.65 14.13 18.91
N HIS A 795 -7.49 14.76 19.73
CA HIS A 795 -7.28 14.92 21.18
C HIS A 795 -7.81 13.73 21.97
N LEU A 796 -8.97 13.20 21.60
CA LEU A 796 -9.59 12.07 22.27
C LEU A 796 -8.98 10.73 21.86
N LEU A 797 -8.49 10.64 20.62
CA LEU A 797 -7.80 9.47 20.10
C LEU A 797 -6.34 9.84 19.79
N TYR A 798 -5.99 9.88 18.50
CA TYR A 798 -4.67 10.18 18.00
C TYR A 798 -4.74 10.98 16.69
N PRO A 799 -3.70 11.75 16.34
CA PRO A 799 -3.68 12.47 15.07
C PRO A 799 -3.62 11.51 13.87
N CYS A 800 -4.52 11.67 12.90
CA CYS A 800 -4.52 10.91 11.65
C CYS A 800 -5.05 11.73 10.45
N GLY A 801 -4.36 11.60 9.31
CA GLY A 801 -4.71 12.24 8.04
C GLY A 801 -5.54 11.32 7.14
N GLY A 802 -6.15 11.91 6.10
CA GLY A 802 -6.93 11.17 5.11
C GLY A 802 -8.27 10.62 5.62
N THR A 803 -8.83 11.21 6.66
CA THR A 803 -10.11 10.78 7.26
C THR A 803 -11.32 11.38 6.55
N SER A 804 -12.43 10.66 6.57
CA SER A 804 -13.70 11.08 5.97
C SER A 804 -14.28 12.33 6.63
N ILE A 805 -14.21 12.42 7.97
CA ILE A 805 -14.70 13.56 8.75
C ILE A 805 -13.94 14.84 8.43
N ASP A 806 -12.61 14.77 8.27
CA ASP A 806 -11.80 15.95 7.97
C ASP A 806 -12.07 16.42 6.54
N PHE A 807 -12.10 15.51 5.56
CA PHE A 807 -12.50 15.85 4.19
C PHE A 807 -13.91 16.46 4.15
N ALA A 808 -14.90 15.81 4.77
CA ALA A 808 -16.27 16.31 4.83
C ALA A 808 -16.33 17.70 5.45
N SER A 809 -15.50 18.00 6.45
CA SER A 809 -15.44 19.32 7.10
C SER A 809 -15.00 20.47 6.20
N THR A 810 -14.32 20.17 5.09
CA THR A 810 -13.95 21.18 4.09
C THR A 810 -15.14 21.68 3.27
N ILE A 811 -16.20 20.87 3.16
CA ILE A 811 -17.38 21.13 2.31
C ILE A 811 -18.70 21.18 3.09
N ILE A 812 -18.76 20.53 4.27
CA ILE A 812 -19.93 20.39 5.14
C ILE A 812 -19.53 20.81 6.56
N LYS A 813 -20.17 21.85 7.07
CA LYS A 813 -19.80 22.46 8.35
C LYS A 813 -19.94 21.52 9.55
N HIS A 814 -21.05 20.77 9.63
CA HIS A 814 -21.37 19.92 10.77
C HIS A 814 -20.99 18.48 10.45
N SER A 815 -19.72 18.13 10.63
CA SER A 815 -19.20 16.80 10.31
C SER A 815 -18.75 16.08 11.57
N PHE A 816 -19.12 14.80 11.70
CA PHE A 816 -18.88 13.99 12.88
C PHE A 816 -18.52 12.55 12.52
N THR A 817 -17.66 11.95 13.33
CA THR A 817 -17.49 10.50 13.41
C THR A 817 -18.09 10.05 14.75
N ILE A 818 -18.92 9.01 14.72
CA ILE A 818 -19.48 8.40 15.92
C ILE A 818 -18.92 6.99 16.05
N GLU A 819 -18.11 6.76 17.08
CA GLU A 819 -17.65 5.44 17.48
C GLU A 819 -18.70 4.83 18.42
N LEU A 820 -19.44 3.85 17.93
CA LEU A 820 -20.48 3.13 18.67
C LEU A 820 -19.87 2.30 19.82
N PRO A 821 -20.66 1.66 20.69
CA PRO A 821 -20.13 0.76 21.69
C PRO A 821 -19.91 -0.66 21.09
N PRO A 822 -19.48 -1.66 21.88
CA PRO A 822 -19.07 -1.64 23.29
C PRO A 822 -17.66 -1.06 23.53
N GLN A 823 -17.33 -0.64 24.76
CA GLN A 823 -15.94 -0.33 25.17
C GLN A 823 -15.31 -1.57 25.82
N TRP A 824 -14.01 -1.82 25.65
CA TRP A 824 -13.34 -2.96 26.31
C TRP A 824 -13.24 -2.83 27.84
N ILE A 825 -13.31 -1.59 28.37
CA ILE A 825 -13.02 -1.31 29.79
C ILE A 825 -14.21 -1.67 30.71
N SER A 826 -15.42 -1.78 30.16
CA SER A 826 -16.53 -2.44 30.85
C SER A 826 -16.36 -3.95 30.69
N LEU A 827 -15.92 -4.63 31.76
CA LEU A 827 -15.88 -6.10 31.84
C LEU A 827 -17.16 -6.71 31.24
N PRO A 828 -17.06 -7.85 30.51
CA PRO A 828 -18.25 -8.59 30.13
C PRO A 828 -19.05 -8.88 31.40
N LEU A 829 -20.29 -8.44 31.44
CA LEU A 829 -21.24 -8.81 32.49
C LEU A 829 -21.33 -10.35 32.64
N CYS A 830 -20.99 -11.09 31.59
CA CYS A 830 -21.06 -12.55 31.51
C CYS A 830 -20.09 -13.33 32.43
N GLU A 831 -19.02 -12.74 32.99
CA GLU A 831 -18.10 -13.47 33.88
C GLU A 831 -18.40 -13.34 35.38
N GLN A 832 -19.34 -12.47 35.79
CA GLN A 832 -19.55 -12.19 37.22
C GLN A 832 -20.61 -13.07 37.90
N ASN A 833 -21.47 -13.79 37.15
CA ASN A 833 -22.52 -14.63 37.74
C ASN A 833 -22.55 -16.03 37.12
N ASN A 834 -21.98 -17.01 37.83
CA ASN A 834 -22.10 -18.44 37.51
C ASN A 834 -23.48 -19.05 37.84
N ASN A 835 -24.48 -18.22 38.15
CA ASN A 835 -25.84 -18.68 38.45
C ASN A 835 -26.86 -17.68 37.90
N GLN A 836 -27.88 -18.23 37.25
CA GLN A 836 -29.09 -17.63 36.67
C GLN A 836 -29.07 -17.31 35.18
N THR A 837 -29.91 -18.08 34.49
CA THR A 837 -30.67 -17.76 33.30
C THR A 837 -31.27 -16.35 33.39
N ASP A 838 -30.72 -15.39 32.65
CA ASP A 838 -31.45 -14.30 31.97
C ASP A 838 -30.46 -13.41 31.17
N GLU A 839 -30.97 -12.83 30.10
CA GLU A 839 -30.34 -12.02 29.04
C GLU A 839 -29.24 -11.02 29.51
N MET A 840 -27.97 -11.42 29.52
CA MET A 840 -26.84 -10.49 29.72
C MET A 840 -25.99 -10.34 28.45
N ASP A 841 -25.75 -9.08 28.08
CA ASP A 841 -25.00 -8.61 26.92
C ASP A 841 -23.54 -9.09 26.98
N CYS A 842 -23.17 -10.06 26.13
CA CYS A 842 -21.79 -10.57 26.00
C CYS A 842 -21.03 -9.91 24.82
N SER A 843 -21.44 -8.71 24.37
CA SER A 843 -20.79 -7.99 23.27
C SER A 843 -19.44 -7.42 23.68
N VAL A 844 -18.40 -7.63 22.87
CA VAL A 844 -17.05 -7.09 23.15
C VAL A 844 -16.37 -6.63 21.86
N GLY A 845 -15.84 -5.40 21.86
CA GLY A 845 -15.18 -4.77 20.71
C GLY A 845 -15.97 -4.92 19.41
N PHE A 846 -15.31 -5.47 18.38
CA PHE A 846 -15.92 -5.74 17.07
C PHE A 846 -16.94 -6.90 17.10
N PHE A 847 -16.97 -7.73 18.15
CA PHE A 847 -17.86 -8.87 18.30
C PHE A 847 -19.17 -8.49 19.03
N ALA A 848 -19.82 -7.44 18.57
CA ALA A 848 -21.14 -7.06 19.07
C ALA A 848 -22.22 -8.07 18.62
N GLY A 849 -23.10 -8.46 19.54
CA GLY A 849 -24.27 -9.30 19.24
C GLY A 849 -25.36 -8.54 18.47
N GLU A 850 -26.27 -9.27 17.82
CA GLU A 850 -27.33 -8.69 16.98
C GLU A 850 -28.36 -7.91 17.83
N GLU A 851 -28.54 -8.28 19.10
CA GLU A 851 -29.38 -7.57 20.06
C GLU A 851 -28.98 -6.09 20.23
N ARG A 852 -27.71 -5.77 19.97
CA ARG A 852 -27.15 -4.43 20.07
C ARG A 852 -27.66 -3.49 18.98
N ILE A 853 -28.09 -4.01 17.82
CA ILE A 853 -28.58 -3.19 16.71
C ILE A 853 -29.74 -2.30 17.17
N THR A 854 -30.72 -2.89 17.86
CA THR A 854 -31.89 -2.16 18.34
C THR A 854 -31.57 -1.30 19.55
N LEU A 855 -30.76 -1.81 20.47
CA LEU A 855 -30.33 -1.08 21.66
C LEU A 855 -29.54 0.17 21.25
N ASP A 856 -28.35 0.00 20.68
CA ASP A 856 -27.47 1.12 20.33
C ASP A 856 -28.10 1.99 19.22
N GLY A 857 -28.85 1.38 18.30
CA GLY A 857 -29.60 2.11 17.29
C GLY A 857 -30.57 3.13 17.91
N ASN A 858 -31.31 2.74 18.95
CA ASN A 858 -32.23 3.66 19.64
C ASN A 858 -31.49 4.83 20.30
N GLU A 859 -30.34 4.55 20.92
CA GLU A 859 -29.48 5.56 21.54
C GLU A 859 -29.02 6.60 20.51
N ILE A 860 -28.35 6.14 19.46
CA ILE A 860 -27.77 6.98 18.42
C ILE A 860 -28.83 7.75 17.66
N PHE A 861 -29.95 7.10 17.32
CA PHE A 861 -31.08 7.77 16.67
C PHE A 861 -31.59 8.95 17.53
N GLY A 862 -31.72 8.77 18.84
CA GLY A 862 -32.10 9.83 19.76
C GLY A 862 -31.13 11.01 19.74
N GLY A 863 -29.82 10.73 19.79
CA GLY A 863 -28.75 11.74 19.73
C GLY A 863 -28.73 12.51 18.41
N VAL A 864 -28.73 11.81 17.28
CA VAL A 864 -28.72 12.40 15.92
C VAL A 864 -29.96 13.28 15.72
N ILE A 865 -31.15 12.78 16.06
CA ILE A 865 -32.39 13.56 15.92
C ILE A 865 -32.38 14.78 16.85
N HIS A 866 -31.85 14.67 18.07
CA HIS A 866 -31.71 15.82 18.96
C HIS A 866 -30.77 16.88 18.36
N TYR A 867 -29.60 16.46 17.86
CA TYR A 867 -28.63 17.35 17.24
C TYR A 867 -29.26 18.14 16.08
N LEU A 868 -29.90 17.44 15.15
CA LEU A 868 -30.53 18.03 13.97
C LEU A 868 -31.69 18.97 14.35
N TRP A 869 -32.51 18.57 15.32
CA TRP A 869 -33.60 19.41 15.80
C TRP A 869 -33.09 20.71 16.44
N SER A 870 -32.02 20.62 17.23
CA SER A 870 -31.39 21.76 17.88
C SER A 870 -30.78 22.70 16.81
N LEU A 871 -30.09 22.15 15.81
CA LEU A 871 -29.51 22.90 14.68
C LEU A 871 -30.57 23.65 13.86
N MET A 872 -31.70 23.00 13.58
CA MET A 872 -32.83 23.60 12.88
C MET A 872 -33.38 24.81 13.66
N ARG A 873 -33.54 24.72 14.98
CA ARG A 873 -34.12 25.82 15.79
C ARG A 873 -33.27 27.09 15.80
N ASP A 874 -31.95 26.97 15.80
CA ASP A 874 -31.07 28.14 15.76
C ASP A 874 -31.11 28.85 14.40
N SER A 875 -31.33 28.10 13.32
CA SER A 875 -31.52 28.66 11.98
C SER A 875 -32.80 29.50 11.88
N TYR A 876 -33.86 29.14 12.63
CA TYR A 876 -35.09 29.94 12.72
C TYR A 876 -34.95 31.20 13.61
N ARG A 877 -34.05 31.19 14.60
CA ARG A 877 -33.82 32.35 15.50
C ARG A 877 -32.99 33.48 14.86
N ARG A 878 -32.26 33.20 13.77
CA ARG A 878 -31.42 34.19 13.06
C ARG A 878 -32.11 34.84 11.85
N MET A 879 -33.37 34.51 11.57
CA MET A 879 -34.18 35.30 10.63
C MET A 879 -34.78 36.50 11.39
N PRO A 880 -34.53 37.76 10.99
CA PRO A 880 -35.25 38.88 11.56
C PRO A 880 -36.73 38.71 11.21
N ILE A 881 -37.61 38.88 12.20
CA ILE A 881 -39.06 39.00 12.03
C ILE A 881 -39.35 40.27 11.23
#